data_AF-A0A517VB93-F1
#
_entry.id   AF-A0A517VB93-F1
#
_cell.length_a   1.000
_cell.length_b   1.000
_cell.length_c   1.000
_cell.angle_alpha   90.00
_cell.angle_beta   90.00
_cell.angle_gamma   90.00
#
_symmetry.space_group_name_H-M   'P 1'
#
loop_
_entity.id
_entity.type
_entity.pdbx_description
1 polymer ?
#
loop_
_entity_poly.entity_id
_entity_poly.type
_entity_poly.pdbx_seq_one_letter_code
_entity_poly.pdbx_strand_id
1 'polypeptide(L)'
;MSGNQIGRRGLIARHWKLSSCCIAAFAFIVFSSLPDSEAAPRRKPVAKKAAPKKAEPLPPRFTVKSRPVSTTKLSSAIKSAEQIDKLVESNYRKYKVEPNPMTTDEQFLRRIYLDITGAIPTYRETKYFLASRHPDKRKMLIDRLLNSDGYASHFYNYWADVLRYTDRLNNNVDGSPYRQWIKQCLAENKPWDKMVSEMITAEGLIWENPATGYMQRDSGMPLDNMNNTVRIFLGTRIGCAQCHDHPFDRWKQKEFYEMAAFTFGSSTRASGRDKRFYTGQDPNSRLRKEFAELDQEEKDRRRKQGRFNRMIRVNMMVVHDNNRKIQLPHDYAYTDAKPKSVVQPKTIFGKPADIRKGETPRQAFARWMVAEENPRFALTIANRLWTQAFGRGQIEPVDDMMDSTVAENPELMKFLESEMKRLNFDMKEYLRILFNTKTYQRQASTKDVPLSEFYHFQGPVLRRMTAEQAWDSFLTIAVVDPEEYRELPAEMETEIISVDLNKATAQEVLDADEKKREEIDRTRYKREKKYRYKGQLLARASELPSPVPPSHFLRTFGQSDRELISGSSDTGSVPQVLFMFNGPVTHMMLEKGSTIYNNVIEQKTIKDGVDVIFMTILNRRPDADEQKIAISEIETNGPAGYGNVIWSLVNTREFLFIQ
;
A
#
# COMPACT_ATOMS: atom_id res chain seq x y z
N MET A 1 73.39 -13.20 7.72
CA MET A 1 74.40 -14.03 7.02
C MET A 1 73.76 -14.58 5.77
N SER A 2 74.42 -14.35 4.62
CA SER A 2 74.19 -14.90 3.25
C SER A 2 72.74 -14.83 2.70
N GLY A 3 72.41 -14.05 1.66
CA GLY A 3 73.11 -13.89 0.37
C GLY A 3 73.01 -15.20 -0.40
N ASN A 4 72.40 -15.32 -1.58
CA ASN A 4 72.74 -14.64 -2.83
C ASN A 4 71.72 -15.07 -3.94
N GLN A 5 71.18 -14.14 -4.75
CA GLN A 5 71.55 -13.86 -6.17
C GLN A 5 70.81 -14.74 -7.20
N ILE A 6 70.38 -14.34 -8.41
CA ILE A 6 70.50 -13.22 -9.39
C ILE A 6 69.30 -13.46 -10.36
N GLY A 7 68.62 -12.55 -11.06
CA GLY A 7 68.73 -11.12 -11.33
C GLY A 7 68.26 -10.79 -12.76
N ARG A 8 67.68 -9.59 -12.94
CA ARG A 8 67.58 -8.73 -14.16
C ARG A 8 66.61 -9.18 -15.27
N ARG A 9 65.84 -8.33 -15.98
CA ARG A 9 65.66 -6.86 -16.23
C ARG A 9 64.25 -6.77 -16.87
N GLY A 10 63.41 -5.73 -16.85
CA GLY A 10 63.48 -4.30 -16.55
C GLY A 10 62.69 -3.53 -17.62
N LEU A 11 61.94 -2.47 -17.20
CA LEU A 11 61.56 -1.26 -17.98
C LEU A 11 60.43 -1.44 -19.04
N ILE A 12 59.39 -0.60 -19.24
CA ILE A 12 59.15 0.85 -19.05
C ILE A 12 57.62 1.15 -18.97
N ALA A 13 57.25 2.14 -18.17
CA ALA A 13 55.94 2.78 -18.06
C ALA A 13 55.65 3.84 -19.14
N ARG A 14 54.38 4.22 -19.39
CA ARG A 14 53.96 5.64 -19.54
C ARG A 14 52.45 5.83 -19.79
N HIS A 15 51.87 6.74 -18.99
CA HIS A 15 50.67 7.54 -19.25
C HIS A 15 50.93 8.69 -20.24
N TRP A 16 49.94 9.04 -21.06
CA TRP A 16 49.67 10.37 -21.69
C TRP A 16 48.13 10.52 -21.77
N LYS A 17 47.42 11.56 -21.27
CA LYS A 17 47.33 13.01 -21.61
C LYS A 17 47.05 13.25 -23.12
N LEU A 18 46.19 14.14 -23.62
CA LEU A 18 45.37 15.27 -23.15
C LEU A 18 44.59 15.87 -24.37
N SER A 19 43.63 16.77 -24.11
CA SER A 19 43.26 17.99 -24.89
C SER A 19 42.20 17.99 -26.03
N SER A 20 41.06 18.58 -25.69
CA SER A 20 40.45 19.86 -26.16
C SER A 20 40.40 20.30 -27.64
N CYS A 21 39.19 20.80 -27.98
CA CYS A 21 38.84 22.00 -28.76
C CYS A 21 38.69 21.98 -30.30
N CYS A 22 37.46 22.32 -30.71
CA CYS A 22 37.10 23.42 -31.61
C CYS A 22 37.08 23.26 -33.16
N ILE A 23 35.88 23.56 -33.69
CA ILE A 23 35.57 24.54 -34.77
C ILE A 23 35.62 24.08 -36.24
N ALA A 24 34.43 24.20 -36.84
CA ALA A 24 34.04 24.68 -38.17
C ALA A 24 34.58 24.04 -39.47
N ALA A 25 33.59 23.59 -40.26
CA ALA A 25 33.33 23.93 -41.66
C ALA A 25 34.50 24.35 -42.55
N PHE A 26 34.68 23.65 -43.68
CA PHE A 26 34.85 24.34 -44.96
C PHE A 26 34.38 23.46 -46.11
N ALA A 27 33.87 24.17 -47.12
CA ALA A 27 33.23 23.69 -48.31
C ALA A 27 34.17 23.84 -49.53
N PHE A 28 33.94 22.98 -50.52
CA PHE A 28 34.05 23.22 -51.97
C PHE A 28 35.43 23.25 -52.68
N ILE A 29 35.37 22.79 -53.96
CA ILE A 29 36.27 22.97 -55.14
C ILE A 29 37.31 21.84 -55.38
N VAL A 30 37.54 21.25 -56.57
CA VAL A 30 36.99 21.30 -57.95
C VAL A 30 37.43 20.02 -58.72
N PHE A 31 36.69 19.72 -59.79
CA PHE A 31 36.82 18.69 -60.82
C PHE A 31 38.13 18.62 -61.63
N SER A 32 38.50 17.40 -62.07
CA SER A 32 38.90 16.94 -63.43
C SER A 32 39.58 15.57 -63.28
N SER A 33 39.45 14.51 -64.09
CA SER A 33 38.86 14.20 -65.40
C SER A 33 39.03 12.66 -65.58
N LEU A 34 38.06 11.97 -66.20
CA LEU A 34 38.04 10.51 -66.45
C LEU A 34 38.94 10.11 -67.65
N PRO A 35 39.28 8.80 -67.83
CA PRO A 35 38.43 7.96 -68.69
C PRO A 35 38.25 6.48 -68.27
N ASP A 36 37.04 5.98 -68.56
CA ASP A 36 36.58 4.65 -69.04
C ASP A 36 37.28 3.34 -68.61
N SER A 37 36.55 2.48 -67.89
CA SER A 37 35.79 1.35 -68.47
C SER A 37 35.37 0.33 -67.40
N GLU A 38 34.30 -0.42 -67.73
CA GLU A 38 33.84 -1.70 -67.15
C GLU A 38 32.73 -1.73 -66.06
N ALA A 39 31.62 -2.34 -66.49
CA ALA A 39 30.63 -3.13 -65.75
C ALA A 39 29.81 -2.47 -64.62
N ALA A 40 28.54 -2.18 -64.93
CA ALA A 40 27.52 -1.80 -63.96
C ALA A 40 27.18 -2.94 -62.97
N PRO A 41 27.26 -2.73 -61.63
CA PRO A 41 26.72 -3.68 -60.68
C PRO A 41 25.22 -3.42 -60.44
N ARG A 42 24.44 -4.50 -60.54
CA ARG A 42 22.98 -4.57 -60.34
C ARG A 42 22.57 -3.94 -59.00
N ARG A 43 21.58 -3.03 -59.04
CA ARG A 43 20.91 -2.47 -57.85
C ARG A 43 20.30 -3.61 -57.03
N LYS A 44 20.78 -3.82 -55.80
CA LYS A 44 20.13 -4.69 -54.82
C LYS A 44 18.70 -4.18 -54.57
N PRO A 45 17.67 -5.04 -54.55
CA PRO A 45 16.31 -4.60 -54.26
C PRO A 45 16.26 -4.05 -52.83
N VAL A 46 15.70 -2.84 -52.71
CA VAL A 46 15.40 -2.21 -51.42
C VAL A 46 14.49 -3.16 -50.65
N ALA A 47 14.97 -3.68 -49.53
CA ALA A 47 14.17 -4.50 -48.65
C ALA A 47 12.91 -3.72 -48.26
N LYS A 48 11.73 -4.23 -48.65
CA LYS A 48 10.45 -3.71 -48.19
C LYS A 48 10.49 -3.67 -46.66
N LYS A 49 10.34 -2.49 -46.06
CA LYS A 49 10.08 -2.34 -44.61
C LYS A 49 8.99 -3.33 -44.26
N ALA A 50 9.32 -4.30 -43.40
CA ALA A 50 8.32 -5.22 -42.86
C ALA A 50 7.15 -4.40 -42.33
N ALA A 51 5.93 -4.76 -42.72
CA ALA A 51 4.73 -4.15 -42.16
C ALA A 51 4.85 -4.18 -40.62
N PRO A 52 4.49 -3.09 -39.91
CA PRO A 52 4.54 -3.08 -38.45
C PRO A 52 3.78 -4.31 -37.96
N LYS A 53 4.48 -5.20 -37.24
CA LYS A 53 3.84 -6.35 -36.60
C LYS A 53 2.62 -5.80 -35.86
N LYS A 54 1.43 -6.33 -36.14
CA LYS A 54 0.22 -6.02 -35.36
C LYS A 54 0.63 -6.13 -33.89
N ALA A 55 0.50 -5.03 -33.16
CA ALA A 55 0.83 -5.03 -31.75
C ALA A 55 0.05 -6.16 -31.09
N GLU A 56 0.76 -7.09 -30.43
CA GLU A 56 0.09 -8.12 -29.64
C GLU A 56 -0.87 -7.42 -28.66
N PRO A 57 -2.10 -7.96 -28.45
CA PRO A 57 -3.02 -7.39 -27.48
C PRO A 57 -2.30 -7.25 -26.14
N LEU A 58 -2.42 -6.09 -25.50
CA LEU A 58 -1.84 -5.90 -24.18
C LEU A 58 -2.46 -6.92 -23.22
N PRO A 59 -1.67 -7.56 -22.35
CA PRO A 59 -2.21 -8.49 -21.38
C PRO A 59 -3.23 -7.76 -20.49
N PRO A 60 -4.29 -8.46 -20.04
CA PRO A 60 -5.32 -7.88 -19.20
C PRO A 60 -4.73 -7.28 -17.92
N ARG A 61 -5.45 -6.33 -17.33
CA ARG A 61 -5.05 -5.63 -16.12
C ARG A 61 -6.23 -5.49 -15.17
N PHE A 62 -5.97 -5.63 -13.88
CA PHE A 62 -6.93 -5.27 -12.85
C PHE A 62 -7.09 -3.75 -12.84
N THR A 63 -8.30 -3.28 -13.09
CA THR A 63 -8.64 -1.85 -13.06
C THR A 63 -9.99 -1.67 -12.42
N VAL A 64 -10.06 -0.80 -11.42
CA VAL A 64 -11.31 -0.35 -10.81
C VAL A 64 -11.36 1.15 -10.96
N LYS A 65 -12.48 1.67 -11.46
CA LYS A 65 -12.67 3.12 -11.55
C LYS A 65 -13.01 3.66 -10.18
N SER A 66 -12.22 4.61 -9.70
CA SER A 66 -12.51 5.31 -8.45
C SER A 66 -13.86 6.05 -8.54
N ARG A 67 -14.79 5.71 -7.64
CA ARG A 67 -16.11 6.35 -7.53
C ARG A 67 -15.92 7.78 -7.06
N PRO A 68 -16.50 8.78 -7.75
CA PRO A 68 -16.41 10.16 -7.32
C PRO A 68 -17.11 10.43 -5.99
N VAL A 69 -16.59 11.40 -5.23
CA VAL A 69 -17.33 12.06 -4.14
C VAL A 69 -18.61 12.69 -4.69
N SER A 70 -19.63 12.76 -3.86
CA SER A 70 -20.92 13.31 -4.22
C SER A 70 -20.84 14.83 -4.39
N THR A 71 -21.23 15.32 -5.57
CA THR A 71 -21.28 16.75 -5.87
C THR A 71 -22.30 17.47 -4.98
N THR A 72 -23.41 16.81 -4.62
CA THR A 72 -24.47 17.40 -3.77
C THR A 72 -24.07 17.50 -2.30
N LYS A 73 -23.08 16.72 -1.86
CA LYS A 73 -22.59 16.74 -0.46
C LYS A 73 -21.56 17.85 -0.19
N LEU A 74 -21.02 18.54 -1.21
CA LEU A 74 -19.95 19.53 -1.02
C LEU A 74 -20.33 20.61 0.01
N SER A 75 -21.49 21.24 -0.14
CA SER A 75 -21.94 22.29 0.78
C SER A 75 -22.05 21.78 2.22
N SER A 76 -22.56 20.55 2.41
CA SER A 76 -22.64 19.94 3.74
C SER A 76 -21.25 19.65 4.31
N ALA A 77 -20.31 19.19 3.48
CA ALA A 77 -18.94 18.90 3.91
C ALA A 77 -18.21 20.17 4.37
N ILE A 78 -18.40 21.30 3.65
CA ILE A 78 -17.84 22.59 4.05
C ILE A 78 -18.42 23.07 5.38
N LYS A 79 -19.74 22.94 5.60
CA LYS A 79 -20.35 23.30 6.90
C LYS A 79 -19.79 22.47 8.05
N SER A 80 -19.58 21.17 7.83
CA SER A 80 -18.96 20.30 8.84
C SER A 80 -17.50 20.69 9.11
N ALA A 81 -16.74 21.06 8.07
CA ALA A 81 -15.36 21.52 8.21
C ALA A 81 -15.29 22.81 9.04
N GLU A 82 -16.18 23.77 8.79
CA GLU A 82 -16.30 25.00 9.58
C GLU A 82 -16.67 24.71 11.04
N GLN A 83 -17.51 23.70 11.30
CA GLN A 83 -17.86 23.31 12.66
C GLN A 83 -16.69 22.66 13.39
N ILE A 84 -15.89 21.83 12.70
CA ILE A 84 -14.62 21.31 13.24
C ILE A 84 -13.69 22.47 13.62
N ASP A 85 -13.51 23.44 12.71
CA ASP A 85 -12.64 24.59 12.97
C ASP A 85 -13.11 25.37 14.20
N LYS A 86 -14.42 25.58 14.39
CA LYS A 86 -14.96 26.24 15.59
C LYS A 86 -14.63 25.48 16.89
N LEU A 87 -14.72 24.14 16.87
CA LEU A 87 -14.41 23.29 18.03
C LEU A 87 -12.91 23.24 18.32
N VAL A 88 -12.07 23.33 17.29
CA VAL A 88 -10.61 23.46 17.47
C VAL A 88 -10.27 24.86 18.01
N GLU A 89 -10.89 25.92 17.48
CA GLU A 89 -10.68 27.30 17.92
C GLU A 89 -11.16 27.55 19.37
N SER A 90 -12.22 26.88 19.83
CA SER A 90 -12.62 26.94 21.24
C SER A 90 -11.54 26.33 22.14
N ASN A 91 -10.88 25.26 21.67
CA ASN A 91 -9.77 24.62 22.38
C ASN A 91 -8.55 25.54 22.50
N TYR A 92 -8.24 26.30 21.44
CA TYR A 92 -7.19 27.31 21.45
C TYR A 92 -7.41 28.35 22.55
N ARG A 93 -8.64 28.88 22.68
CA ARG A 93 -8.99 29.86 23.71
C ARG A 93 -8.89 29.27 25.12
N LYS A 94 -9.35 28.03 25.30
CA LYS A 94 -9.31 27.31 26.58
C LYS A 94 -7.88 27.10 27.07
N TYR A 95 -6.99 26.66 26.18
CA TYR A 95 -5.60 26.31 26.52
C TYR A 95 -4.58 27.42 26.18
N LYS A 96 -5.05 28.59 25.74
CA LYS A 96 -4.22 29.76 25.41
C LYS A 96 -3.10 29.45 24.41
N VAL A 97 -3.44 28.72 23.36
CA VAL A 97 -2.52 28.43 22.25
C VAL A 97 -2.93 29.15 20.99
N GLU A 98 -1.94 29.59 20.21
CA GLU A 98 -2.17 30.27 18.93
C GLU A 98 -2.13 29.26 17.78
N PRO A 99 -3.01 29.39 16.78
CA PRO A 99 -2.95 28.55 15.60
C PRO A 99 -1.71 28.86 14.75
N ASN A 100 -1.21 27.86 14.02
CA ASN A 100 -0.15 28.07 13.05
C ASN A 100 -0.64 28.92 11.86
N PRO A 101 0.27 29.60 11.13
CA PRO A 101 -0.07 30.30 9.90
C PRO A 101 -0.73 29.38 8.87
N MET A 102 -1.49 29.95 7.93
CA MET A 102 -2.01 29.21 6.79
C MET A 102 -0.86 28.75 5.88
N THR A 103 -1.03 27.59 5.24
CA THR A 103 -0.09 27.08 4.24
C THR A 103 -0.08 27.96 2.98
N THR A 104 1.10 28.09 2.36
CA THR A 104 1.18 28.56 0.97
C THR A 104 0.54 27.54 0.02
N ASP A 105 0.34 27.90 -1.24
CA ASP A 105 -0.22 26.98 -2.22
C ASP A 105 0.73 25.83 -2.56
N GLU A 106 2.04 26.05 -2.53
CA GLU A 106 3.07 25.03 -2.70
C GLU A 106 3.02 24.00 -1.56
N GLN A 107 2.97 24.49 -0.31
CA GLN A 107 2.87 23.65 0.89
C GLN A 107 1.57 22.83 0.87
N PHE A 108 0.43 23.48 0.61
CA PHE A 108 -0.86 22.79 0.51
C PHE A 108 -0.86 21.73 -0.59
N LEU A 109 -0.38 22.09 -1.79
CA LEU A 109 -0.35 21.20 -2.95
C LEU A 109 0.46 19.94 -2.64
N ARG A 110 1.68 20.10 -2.12
CA ARG A 110 2.55 18.96 -1.80
C ARG A 110 1.90 18.06 -0.74
N ARG A 111 1.41 18.66 0.36
CA ARG A 111 0.77 17.91 1.46
C ARG A 111 -0.43 17.11 0.99
N ILE A 112 -1.38 17.76 0.30
CA ILE A 112 -2.65 17.11 -0.08
C ILE A 112 -2.44 15.97 -1.08
N TYR A 113 -1.42 16.06 -1.93
CA TYR A 113 -1.00 14.97 -2.80
C TYR A 113 -0.44 13.80 -1.99
N LEU A 114 0.47 14.06 -1.06
CA LEU A 114 1.05 13.02 -0.21
C LEU A 114 -0.01 12.34 0.67
N ASP A 115 -0.96 13.09 1.21
CA ASP A 115 -2.00 12.57 2.10
C ASP A 115 -3.15 11.84 1.39
N ILE A 116 -3.47 12.21 0.15
CA ILE A 116 -4.54 11.55 -0.60
C ILE A 116 -3.98 10.46 -1.52
N THR A 117 -2.96 10.76 -2.31
CA THR A 117 -2.47 9.85 -3.36
C THR A 117 -1.17 9.18 -2.98
N GLY A 118 -0.57 9.51 -1.85
CA GLY A 118 0.67 8.88 -1.40
C GLY A 118 1.89 9.25 -2.24
N ALA A 119 1.83 10.25 -3.12
CA ALA A 119 2.97 10.66 -3.94
C ALA A 119 2.94 12.17 -4.16
N ILE A 120 4.11 12.77 -4.39
CA ILE A 120 4.21 14.17 -4.79
C ILE A 120 3.49 14.43 -6.13
N PRO A 121 3.02 15.66 -6.40
CA PRO A 121 2.49 16.01 -7.71
C PRO A 121 3.56 15.94 -8.80
N THR A 122 3.16 15.65 -10.03
CA THR A 122 4.03 15.80 -11.19
C THR A 122 4.37 17.28 -11.44
N TYR A 123 5.44 17.56 -12.19
CA TYR A 123 5.80 18.91 -12.62
C TYR A 123 4.62 19.62 -13.32
N ARG A 124 3.93 18.90 -14.21
CA ARG A 124 2.80 19.42 -14.96
C ARG A 124 1.64 19.82 -14.06
N GLU A 125 1.28 18.97 -13.10
CA GLU A 125 0.21 19.26 -12.15
C GLU A 125 0.57 20.42 -11.23
N THR A 126 1.83 20.48 -10.78
CA THR A 126 2.35 21.59 -9.98
C THR A 126 2.21 22.91 -10.73
N LYS A 127 2.67 22.97 -11.99
CA LYS A 127 2.56 24.16 -12.83
C LYS A 127 1.11 24.60 -13.02
N TYR A 128 0.20 23.67 -13.29
CA TYR A 128 -1.22 24.00 -13.48
C TYR A 128 -1.88 24.53 -12.22
N PHE A 129 -1.61 23.92 -11.06
CA PHE A 129 -2.23 24.35 -9.80
C PHE A 129 -1.73 25.73 -9.35
N LEU A 130 -0.41 25.97 -9.42
CA LEU A 130 0.18 27.24 -9.01
C LEU A 130 -0.17 28.39 -9.97
N ALA A 131 -0.41 28.10 -11.26
CA ALA A 131 -0.88 29.11 -12.21
C ALA A 131 -2.37 29.47 -12.04
N SER A 132 -3.17 28.61 -11.41
CA SER A 132 -4.62 28.85 -11.25
C SER A 132 -4.91 29.94 -10.23
N ARG A 133 -5.80 30.87 -10.63
CA ARG A 133 -6.36 31.94 -9.78
C ARG A 133 -7.80 31.66 -9.32
N HIS A 134 -8.32 30.45 -9.58
CA HIS A 134 -9.69 30.11 -9.19
C HIS A 134 -9.82 30.11 -7.66
N PRO A 135 -10.82 30.79 -7.07
CA PRO A 135 -10.95 30.92 -5.62
C PRO A 135 -11.14 29.56 -4.92
N ASP A 136 -11.78 28.61 -5.58
CA ASP A 136 -12.00 27.25 -5.05
C ASP A 136 -10.95 26.21 -5.51
N LYS A 137 -9.80 26.62 -6.04
CA LYS A 137 -8.82 25.66 -6.60
C LYS A 137 -8.40 24.56 -5.62
N ARG A 138 -8.32 24.86 -4.31
CA ARG A 138 -8.00 23.89 -3.26
C ARG A 138 -9.12 22.85 -3.08
N LYS A 139 -10.39 23.29 -3.05
CA LYS A 139 -11.57 22.41 -2.94
C LYS A 139 -11.69 21.48 -4.16
N MET A 140 -11.52 22.05 -5.35
CA MET A 140 -11.52 21.30 -6.61
C MET A 140 -10.38 20.27 -6.65
N LEU A 141 -9.21 20.63 -6.13
CA LEU A 141 -8.08 19.71 -6.04
C LEU A 141 -8.38 18.54 -5.10
N ILE A 142 -8.92 18.80 -3.91
CA ILE A 142 -9.31 17.76 -2.95
C ILE A 142 -10.25 16.74 -3.60
N ASP A 143 -11.33 17.22 -4.23
CA ASP A 143 -12.29 16.35 -4.92
C ASP A 143 -11.62 15.55 -6.04
N ARG A 144 -10.77 16.19 -6.86
CA ARG A 144 -10.04 15.50 -7.93
C ARG A 144 -9.17 14.37 -7.40
N LEU A 145 -8.45 14.60 -6.30
CA LEU A 145 -7.55 13.60 -5.72
C LEU A 145 -8.34 12.46 -5.05
N LEU A 146 -9.41 12.74 -4.31
CA LEU A 146 -10.29 11.70 -3.73
C LEU A 146 -10.97 10.83 -4.81
N ASN A 147 -11.16 11.39 -6.00
CA ASN A 147 -11.72 10.70 -7.17
C ASN A 147 -10.66 9.96 -7.99
N SER A 148 -9.38 10.03 -7.63
CA SER A 148 -8.29 9.40 -8.38
C SER A 148 -8.08 7.95 -7.99
N ASP A 149 -7.39 7.19 -8.84
CA ASP A 149 -6.89 5.85 -8.51
C ASP A 149 -5.76 5.91 -7.47
N GLY A 150 -5.02 7.03 -7.42
CA GLY A 150 -4.02 7.33 -6.39
C GLY A 150 -4.58 7.23 -4.97
N TYR A 151 -5.83 7.68 -4.75
CA TYR A 151 -6.52 7.49 -3.45
C TYR A 151 -6.62 6.02 -3.06
N ALA A 152 -7.18 5.19 -3.95
CA ALA A 152 -7.38 3.77 -3.65
C ALA A 152 -6.05 3.04 -3.45
N SER A 153 -5.02 3.41 -4.24
CA SER A 153 -3.66 2.89 -4.12
C SER A 153 -3.03 3.25 -2.78
N HIS A 154 -3.07 4.52 -2.37
CA HIS A 154 -2.45 4.96 -1.12
C HIS A 154 -3.17 4.41 0.10
N PHE A 155 -4.50 4.53 0.15
CA PHE A 155 -5.29 4.03 1.28
C PHE A 155 -5.27 2.50 1.37
N TYR A 156 -5.05 1.78 0.27
CA TYR A 156 -4.80 0.35 0.33
C TYR A 156 -3.55 0.04 1.17
N ASN A 157 -2.45 0.79 1.03
CA ASN A 157 -1.23 0.50 1.81
C ASN A 157 -1.48 0.66 3.31
N TYR A 158 -2.19 1.73 3.73
CA TYR A 158 -2.60 1.92 5.11
C TYR A 158 -3.49 0.77 5.61
N TRP A 159 -4.57 0.48 4.88
CA TRP A 159 -5.52 -0.55 5.28
C TRP A 159 -4.93 -1.95 5.24
N ALA A 160 -4.00 -2.24 4.33
CA ALA A 160 -3.33 -3.52 4.25
C ALA A 160 -2.40 -3.74 5.44
N ASP A 161 -1.79 -2.69 6.02
CA ASP A 161 -1.06 -2.80 7.29
C ASP A 161 -2.02 -2.99 8.47
N VAL A 162 -3.08 -2.18 8.58
CA VAL A 162 -4.08 -2.30 9.65
C VAL A 162 -4.78 -3.67 9.63
N LEU A 163 -5.12 -4.19 8.44
CA LEU A 163 -5.76 -5.49 8.24
C LEU A 163 -4.76 -6.65 8.19
N ARG A 164 -3.46 -6.39 8.39
CA ARG A 164 -2.40 -7.41 8.38
C ARG A 164 -2.43 -8.28 7.11
N TYR A 165 -2.65 -7.67 5.94
CA TYR A 165 -2.75 -8.37 4.66
C TYR A 165 -1.36 -8.79 4.15
N THR A 166 -1.23 -10.05 3.71
CA THR A 166 -0.06 -10.55 2.99
C THR A 166 -0.49 -11.32 1.73
N ASP A 167 0.37 -11.38 0.72
CA ASP A 167 0.12 -12.14 -0.52
C ASP A 167 0.04 -13.66 -0.28
N ARG A 168 0.60 -14.13 0.84
CA ARG A 168 0.54 -15.52 1.29
C ARG A 168 -0.15 -15.59 2.65
N LEU A 169 -1.47 -15.44 2.64
CA LEU A 169 -2.29 -15.61 3.83
C LEU A 169 -2.02 -16.99 4.43
N ASN A 170 -1.73 -17.05 5.72
CA ASN A 170 -1.37 -18.27 6.47
C ASN A 170 -0.29 -19.17 5.82
N ASN A 171 0.59 -18.61 4.98
CA ASN A 171 1.59 -19.31 4.15
C ASN A 171 1.03 -20.29 3.11
N ASN A 172 -0.30 -20.45 2.98
CA ASN A 172 -0.89 -21.48 2.10
C ASN A 172 -1.97 -20.97 1.16
N VAL A 173 -2.55 -19.78 1.39
CA VAL A 173 -3.60 -19.20 0.55
C VAL A 173 -3.05 -18.01 -0.23
N ASP A 174 -3.33 -17.96 -1.53
CA ASP A 174 -2.99 -16.80 -2.34
C ASP A 174 -3.93 -15.62 -2.01
N GLY A 175 -3.34 -14.52 -1.54
CA GLY A 175 -4.10 -13.36 -1.06
C GLY A 175 -4.58 -12.42 -2.18
N SER A 176 -4.19 -12.66 -3.43
CA SER A 176 -4.46 -11.73 -4.53
C SER A 176 -5.95 -11.37 -4.73
N PRO A 177 -6.93 -12.30 -4.59
CA PRO A 177 -8.35 -11.91 -4.68
C PRO A 177 -8.75 -10.95 -3.56
N TYR A 178 -8.28 -11.20 -2.34
CA TYR A 178 -8.59 -10.35 -1.17
C TYR A 178 -7.93 -8.96 -1.30
N ARG A 179 -6.68 -8.88 -1.77
CA ARG A 179 -6.03 -7.60 -2.10
C ARG A 179 -6.85 -6.79 -3.10
N GLN A 180 -7.25 -7.42 -4.20
CA GLN A 180 -8.02 -6.76 -5.25
C GLN A 180 -9.39 -6.32 -4.75
N TRP A 181 -10.03 -7.12 -3.89
CA TRP A 181 -11.27 -6.74 -3.22
C TRP A 181 -11.11 -5.53 -2.28
N ILE A 182 -10.03 -5.44 -1.48
CA ILE A 182 -9.75 -4.25 -0.65
C ILE A 182 -9.59 -3.01 -1.56
N LYS A 183 -8.76 -3.12 -2.60
CA LYS A 183 -8.54 -2.03 -3.57
C LYS A 183 -9.84 -1.61 -4.24
N GLN A 184 -10.69 -2.57 -4.61
CA GLN A 184 -12.00 -2.32 -5.19
C GLN A 184 -12.93 -1.59 -4.22
N CYS A 185 -13.03 -2.05 -2.98
CA CYS A 185 -13.85 -1.41 -1.95
C CYS A 185 -13.44 0.06 -1.73
N LEU A 186 -12.13 0.35 -1.69
CA LEU A 186 -11.63 1.71 -1.55
C LEU A 186 -11.92 2.57 -2.79
N ALA A 187 -11.67 2.03 -3.99
CA ALA A 187 -11.96 2.73 -5.24
C ALA A 187 -13.46 3.06 -5.35
N GLU A 188 -14.33 2.09 -5.14
CA GLU A 188 -15.80 2.23 -5.22
C GLU A 188 -16.41 2.97 -4.03
N ASN A 189 -15.60 3.34 -3.04
CA ASN A 189 -16.02 3.99 -1.80
C ASN A 189 -17.12 3.18 -1.08
N LYS A 190 -16.89 1.87 -0.94
CA LYS A 190 -17.77 0.99 -0.15
C LYS A 190 -17.76 1.49 1.31
N PRO A 191 -18.93 1.72 1.92
CA PRO A 191 -19.00 2.12 3.32
C PRO A 191 -18.25 1.18 4.25
N TRP A 192 -17.56 1.73 5.25
CA TRP A 192 -16.70 0.95 6.15
C TRP A 192 -17.48 -0.13 6.93
N ASP A 193 -18.70 0.17 7.38
CA ASP A 193 -19.59 -0.81 8.02
C ASP A 193 -19.89 -2.02 7.11
N LYS A 194 -20.07 -1.80 5.81
CA LYS A 194 -20.28 -2.88 4.84
C LYS A 194 -19.01 -3.70 4.63
N MET A 195 -17.86 -3.04 4.50
CA MET A 195 -16.57 -3.74 4.42
C MET A 195 -16.34 -4.64 5.64
N VAL A 196 -16.56 -4.12 6.85
CA VAL A 196 -16.37 -4.88 8.09
C VAL A 196 -17.38 -6.03 8.21
N SER A 197 -18.65 -5.78 7.90
CA SER A 197 -19.66 -6.83 7.92
C SER A 197 -19.30 -7.95 6.94
N GLU A 198 -18.94 -7.61 5.70
CA GLU A 198 -18.54 -8.60 4.68
C GLU A 198 -17.32 -9.42 5.14
N MET A 199 -16.27 -8.77 5.68
CA MET A 199 -15.09 -9.48 6.20
C MET A 199 -15.41 -10.47 7.31
N ILE A 200 -16.26 -10.08 8.27
CA ILE A 200 -16.61 -10.94 9.41
C ILE A 200 -17.53 -12.09 8.96
N THR A 201 -18.52 -11.83 8.10
CA THR A 201 -19.53 -12.84 7.72
C THR A 201 -19.15 -13.68 6.50
N ALA A 202 -18.02 -13.41 5.86
CA ALA A 202 -17.63 -14.10 4.63
C ALA A 202 -17.53 -15.63 4.83
N GLU A 203 -17.99 -16.35 3.82
CA GLU A 203 -17.94 -17.81 3.68
C GLU A 203 -17.57 -18.19 2.24
N GLY A 204 -17.10 -19.42 2.08
CA GLY A 204 -16.71 -19.97 0.78
C GLY A 204 -15.21 -19.92 0.54
N LEU A 205 -14.82 -20.14 -0.71
CA LEU A 205 -13.44 -20.03 -1.17
C LEU A 205 -13.07 -18.57 -1.40
N ILE A 206 -11.78 -18.23 -1.31
CA ILE A 206 -11.31 -16.85 -1.46
C ILE A 206 -11.56 -16.25 -2.85
N TRP A 207 -11.75 -17.08 -3.87
CA TRP A 207 -12.09 -16.62 -5.21
C TRP A 207 -13.60 -16.53 -5.48
N GLU A 208 -14.42 -17.17 -4.65
CA GLU A 208 -15.88 -17.02 -4.70
C GLU A 208 -16.32 -15.81 -3.87
N ASN A 209 -15.68 -15.64 -2.71
CA ASN A 209 -15.90 -14.53 -1.79
C ASN A 209 -14.54 -14.02 -1.26
N PRO A 210 -13.94 -13.03 -1.93
CA PRO A 210 -12.64 -12.48 -1.55
C PRO A 210 -12.52 -11.98 -0.10
N ALA A 211 -13.61 -11.52 0.51
CA ALA A 211 -13.62 -11.06 1.89
C ALA A 211 -13.27 -12.17 2.90
N THR A 212 -13.38 -13.45 2.53
CA THR A 212 -12.92 -14.59 3.34
C THR A 212 -11.42 -14.53 3.64
N GLY A 213 -10.63 -13.76 2.87
CA GLY A 213 -9.23 -13.49 3.14
C GLY A 213 -8.98 -12.96 4.56
N TYR A 214 -9.92 -12.21 5.14
CA TYR A 214 -9.82 -11.72 6.52
C TYR A 214 -9.76 -12.86 7.54
N MET A 215 -10.61 -13.87 7.39
CA MET A 215 -10.60 -15.06 8.26
C MET A 215 -9.43 -15.99 7.94
N GLN A 216 -9.06 -16.11 6.66
CA GLN A 216 -7.95 -16.96 6.22
C GLN A 216 -6.60 -16.50 6.76
N ARG A 217 -6.40 -15.19 6.96
CA ARG A 217 -5.18 -14.61 7.54
C ARG A 217 -4.75 -15.32 8.83
N ASP A 218 -5.69 -15.52 9.75
CA ASP A 218 -5.44 -16.12 11.08
C ASP A 218 -5.90 -17.59 11.15
N SER A 219 -5.83 -18.30 10.02
CA SER A 219 -6.24 -19.71 9.95
C SER A 219 -5.55 -20.56 11.02
N GLY A 220 -6.35 -21.20 11.88
CA GLY A 220 -5.87 -22.01 12.99
C GLY A 220 -5.65 -21.25 14.31
N MET A 221 -5.85 -19.93 14.32
CA MET A 221 -5.61 -19.04 15.47
C MET A 221 -6.88 -18.23 15.81
N PRO A 222 -7.99 -18.88 16.25
CA PRO A 222 -9.27 -18.20 16.44
C PRO A 222 -9.25 -17.15 17.58
N LEU A 223 -8.42 -17.32 18.61
CA LEU A 223 -8.31 -16.36 19.71
C LEU A 223 -7.55 -15.09 19.26
N ASP A 224 -6.45 -15.27 18.51
CA ASP A 224 -5.72 -14.15 17.93
C ASP A 224 -6.57 -13.40 16.90
N ASN A 225 -7.39 -14.12 16.13
CA ASN A 225 -8.34 -13.50 15.22
C ASN A 225 -9.33 -12.59 15.96
N MET A 226 -9.92 -13.06 17.08
CA MET A 226 -10.82 -12.23 17.89
C MET A 226 -10.10 -11.02 18.49
N ASN A 227 -8.91 -11.22 19.07
CA ASN A 227 -8.10 -10.13 19.62
C ASN A 227 -7.81 -9.05 18.57
N ASN A 228 -7.35 -9.45 17.39
CA ASN A 228 -7.08 -8.53 16.28
C ASN A 228 -8.35 -7.86 15.76
N THR A 229 -9.47 -8.57 15.70
CA THR A 229 -10.76 -8.02 15.25
C THR A 229 -11.22 -6.88 16.16
N VAL A 230 -11.13 -7.06 17.48
CA VAL A 230 -11.46 -6.02 18.46
C VAL A 230 -10.48 -4.85 18.39
N ARG A 231 -9.18 -5.12 18.27
CA ARG A 231 -8.16 -4.06 18.13
C ARG A 231 -8.31 -3.22 16.86
N ILE A 232 -8.62 -3.85 15.74
CA ILE A 232 -8.80 -3.17 14.44
C ILE A 232 -10.06 -2.32 14.46
N PHE A 233 -11.21 -2.91 14.81
CA PHE A 233 -12.52 -2.28 14.59
C PHE A 233 -13.08 -1.53 15.80
N LEU A 234 -12.63 -1.86 17.01
CA LEU A 234 -13.09 -1.23 18.26
C LEU A 234 -11.96 -0.53 19.02
N GLY A 235 -10.74 -0.51 18.45
CA GLY A 235 -9.61 0.24 18.96
C GLY A 235 -9.18 -0.16 20.37
N THR A 236 -9.46 -1.39 20.81
CA THR A 236 -9.20 -1.86 22.17
C THR A 236 -8.27 -3.08 22.17
N ARG A 237 -7.30 -3.14 23.08
CA ARG A 237 -6.44 -4.31 23.27
C ARG A 237 -7.00 -5.20 24.36
N ILE A 238 -7.54 -6.34 23.96
CA ILE A 238 -8.05 -7.36 24.89
C ILE A 238 -7.13 -8.58 25.01
N GLY A 239 -5.96 -8.55 24.37
CA GLY A 239 -5.06 -9.71 24.24
C GLY A 239 -4.53 -10.26 25.55
N CYS A 240 -4.21 -9.41 26.55
CA CYS A 240 -3.76 -9.91 27.86
C CYS A 240 -4.86 -10.75 28.55
N ALA A 241 -6.13 -10.37 28.36
CA ALA A 241 -7.31 -11.08 28.84
C ALA A 241 -7.47 -12.49 28.24
N GLN A 242 -6.64 -12.90 27.28
CA GLN A 242 -6.63 -14.29 26.80
C GLN A 242 -6.09 -15.26 27.86
N CYS A 243 -5.08 -14.85 28.64
CA CYS A 243 -4.39 -15.73 29.59
C CYS A 243 -4.73 -15.43 31.06
N HIS A 244 -5.01 -14.17 31.39
CA HIS A 244 -5.37 -13.73 32.74
C HIS A 244 -6.14 -12.40 32.66
N ASP A 245 -6.88 -12.01 33.70
CA ASP A 245 -7.48 -10.68 33.82
C ASP A 245 -6.48 -9.57 33.46
N HIS A 246 -6.90 -8.61 32.64
CA HIS A 246 -6.02 -7.56 32.14
C HIS A 246 -5.42 -6.76 33.32
N PRO A 247 -4.09 -6.53 33.35
CA PRO A 247 -3.43 -5.96 34.53
C PRO A 247 -3.65 -4.44 34.68
N PHE A 248 -3.96 -3.76 33.57
CA PHE A 248 -4.08 -2.29 33.52
C PHE A 248 -5.45 -1.80 33.02
N ASP A 249 -6.39 -2.71 32.76
CA ASP A 249 -7.71 -2.40 32.21
C ASP A 249 -8.73 -3.38 32.83
N ARG A 250 -10.03 -3.12 32.67
CA ARG A 250 -11.07 -3.88 33.36
C ARG A 250 -11.37 -5.27 32.80
N TRP A 251 -10.82 -5.60 31.62
CA TRP A 251 -11.18 -6.80 30.87
C TRP A 251 -10.84 -8.08 31.63
N LYS A 252 -11.86 -8.92 31.85
CA LYS A 252 -11.73 -10.21 32.52
C LYS A 252 -11.38 -11.32 31.53
N GLN A 253 -10.70 -12.36 32.02
CA GLN A 253 -10.37 -13.50 31.16
C GLN A 253 -11.65 -14.13 30.58
N LYS A 254 -12.69 -14.30 31.39
CA LYS A 254 -14.00 -14.79 30.91
C LYS A 254 -14.58 -13.97 29.78
N GLU A 255 -14.53 -12.64 29.88
CA GLU A 255 -15.08 -11.72 28.89
C GLU A 255 -14.37 -11.84 27.54
N PHE A 256 -13.06 -12.10 27.54
CA PHE A 256 -12.32 -12.42 26.30
C PHE A 256 -12.87 -13.68 25.64
N TYR A 257 -13.10 -14.75 26.41
CA TYR A 257 -13.66 -16.00 25.89
C TYR A 257 -15.11 -15.85 25.44
N GLU A 258 -15.90 -15.00 26.10
CA GLU A 258 -17.26 -14.64 25.69
C GLU A 258 -17.28 -13.92 24.34
N MET A 259 -16.32 -13.03 24.08
CA MET A 259 -16.12 -12.43 22.76
C MET A 259 -15.70 -13.49 21.74
N ALA A 260 -14.66 -14.27 22.06
CA ALA A 260 -14.13 -15.30 21.16
C ALA A 260 -15.18 -16.35 20.75
N ALA A 261 -16.15 -16.64 21.62
CA ALA A 261 -17.23 -17.59 21.33
C ALA A 261 -18.07 -17.23 20.09
N PHE A 262 -18.12 -15.96 19.66
CA PHE A 262 -18.83 -15.56 18.44
C PHE A 262 -18.18 -16.10 17.15
N THR A 263 -16.86 -16.17 17.08
CA THR A 263 -16.13 -16.58 15.87
C THR A 263 -15.40 -17.92 16.02
N PHE A 264 -15.37 -18.49 17.23
CA PHE A 264 -14.69 -19.76 17.49
C PHE A 264 -15.29 -20.95 16.71
N GLY A 265 -16.56 -20.86 16.35
CA GLY A 265 -17.25 -21.85 15.50
C GLY A 265 -16.80 -21.81 14.03
N SER A 266 -16.04 -20.81 13.59
CA SER A 266 -15.59 -20.71 12.21
C SER A 266 -14.38 -21.60 11.93
N SER A 267 -14.40 -22.27 10.78
CA SER A 267 -13.26 -23.02 10.21
C SER A 267 -12.81 -22.37 8.92
N THR A 268 -11.50 -22.41 8.67
CA THR A 268 -10.83 -21.88 7.48
C THR A 268 -10.36 -22.98 6.52
N ARG A 269 -10.66 -24.24 6.86
CA ARG A 269 -10.32 -25.42 6.07
C ARG A 269 -11.49 -26.40 6.07
N ALA A 270 -11.70 -27.05 4.92
CA ALA A 270 -12.67 -28.12 4.77
C ALA A 270 -12.35 -29.25 5.76
N SER A 271 -13.38 -29.80 6.38
CA SER A 271 -13.28 -30.97 7.27
C SER A 271 -13.88 -32.19 6.59
N GLY A 272 -13.51 -33.42 7.00
CA GLY A 272 -14.04 -34.68 6.45
C GLY A 272 -15.57 -34.86 6.51
N ARG A 273 -16.29 -33.91 7.12
CA ARG A 273 -17.75 -33.88 7.20
C ARG A 273 -18.37 -32.79 6.31
N ASP A 274 -17.55 -32.00 5.62
CA ASP A 274 -17.99 -30.92 4.76
C ASP A 274 -18.55 -31.50 3.45
N LYS A 275 -19.87 -31.56 3.34
CA LYS A 275 -20.55 -32.15 2.18
C LYS A 275 -20.21 -31.45 0.85
N ARG A 276 -19.62 -30.24 0.86
CA ARG A 276 -19.09 -29.60 -0.35
C ARG A 276 -17.91 -30.37 -0.95
N PHE A 277 -17.11 -31.05 -0.10
CA PHE A 277 -15.90 -31.76 -0.49
C PHE A 277 -15.96 -33.27 -0.21
N TYR A 278 -17.01 -33.75 0.45
CA TYR A 278 -17.13 -35.13 0.88
C TYR A 278 -18.53 -35.67 0.55
N THR A 279 -18.81 -35.89 -0.74
CA THR A 279 -20.09 -36.43 -1.26
C THR A 279 -20.08 -37.95 -1.48
N GLY A 280 -19.03 -38.65 -1.06
CA GLY A 280 -18.82 -40.08 -1.28
C GLY A 280 -17.48 -40.55 -0.71
N GLN A 281 -16.59 -41.07 -1.56
CA GLN A 281 -15.20 -41.34 -1.18
C GLN A 281 -14.46 -40.02 -0.92
N ASP A 282 -13.59 -39.97 0.10
CA ASP A 282 -12.71 -38.82 0.36
C ASP A 282 -11.92 -38.47 -0.92
N PRO A 283 -12.15 -37.29 -1.53
CA PRO A 283 -11.51 -36.95 -2.79
C PRO A 283 -9.99 -36.93 -2.65
N ASN A 284 -9.45 -36.59 -1.47
CA ASN A 284 -8.00 -36.58 -1.28
C ASN A 284 -7.40 -37.98 -1.34
N SER A 285 -8.06 -38.96 -0.74
CA SER A 285 -7.63 -40.36 -0.79
C SER A 285 -7.71 -40.90 -2.21
N ARG A 286 -8.82 -40.63 -2.91
CA ARG A 286 -9.02 -41.01 -4.31
C ARG A 286 -7.95 -40.40 -5.22
N LEU A 287 -7.81 -39.08 -5.19
CA LEU A 287 -6.86 -38.31 -5.99
C LEU A 287 -5.40 -38.74 -5.74
N ARG A 288 -5.02 -39.03 -4.49
CA ARG A 288 -3.66 -39.53 -4.19
C ARG A 288 -3.40 -40.92 -4.74
N LYS A 289 -4.41 -41.79 -4.74
CA LYS A 289 -4.32 -43.12 -5.35
C LYS A 289 -4.16 -43.00 -6.86
N GLU A 290 -5.03 -42.22 -7.51
CA GLU A 290 -4.94 -41.94 -8.94
C GLU A 290 -3.57 -41.34 -9.32
N PHE A 291 -3.05 -40.37 -8.55
CA PHE A 291 -1.73 -39.79 -8.79
C PHE A 291 -0.60 -40.81 -8.71
N ALA A 292 -0.69 -41.79 -7.79
CA ALA A 292 0.31 -42.83 -7.65
C ALA A 292 0.28 -43.85 -8.81
N GLU A 293 -0.86 -43.99 -9.49
CA GLU A 293 -1.08 -44.88 -10.63
C GLU A 293 -0.75 -44.23 -11.98
N LEU A 294 -0.54 -42.91 -12.05
CA LEU A 294 -0.10 -42.22 -13.26
C LEU A 294 1.29 -42.71 -13.71
N ASP A 295 1.43 -42.99 -15.01
CA ASP A 295 2.71 -43.33 -15.63
C ASP A 295 3.59 -42.08 -15.76
N GLN A 296 4.71 -42.07 -15.04
CA GLN A 296 5.62 -40.92 -14.97
C GLN A 296 7.01 -41.37 -14.49
N GLU A 297 8.05 -40.74 -15.02
CA GLU A 297 9.41 -40.96 -14.53
C GLU A 297 9.52 -40.60 -13.02
N GLU A 298 10.28 -41.39 -12.26
CA GLU A 298 10.42 -41.23 -10.80
C GLU A 298 10.86 -39.81 -10.38
N LYS A 299 11.70 -39.16 -11.19
CA LYS A 299 12.17 -37.79 -10.97
C LYS A 299 11.04 -36.77 -11.14
N ASP A 300 10.19 -36.96 -12.14
CA ASP A 300 9.04 -36.10 -12.40
C ASP A 300 7.94 -36.30 -11.38
N ARG A 301 7.74 -37.55 -10.91
CA ARG A 301 6.80 -37.88 -9.83
C ARG A 301 7.05 -37.03 -8.59
N ARG A 302 8.30 -36.97 -8.11
CA ARG A 302 8.66 -36.17 -6.93
C ARG A 302 8.39 -34.67 -7.12
N ARG A 303 8.70 -34.14 -8.30
CA ARG A 303 8.46 -32.72 -8.65
C ARG A 303 6.97 -32.40 -8.79
N LYS A 304 6.17 -33.32 -9.36
CA LYS A 304 4.72 -33.18 -9.54
C LYS A 304 3.95 -33.35 -8.22
N GLN A 305 4.39 -34.26 -7.34
CA GLN A 305 3.71 -34.55 -6.06
C GLN A 305 3.50 -33.30 -5.19
N GLY A 306 4.53 -32.44 -5.05
CA GLY A 306 4.42 -31.21 -4.26
C GLY A 306 3.42 -30.21 -4.85
N ARG A 307 3.34 -30.13 -6.17
CA ARG A 307 2.43 -29.24 -6.91
C ARG A 307 1.00 -29.75 -6.86
N PHE A 308 0.82 -31.05 -7.07
CA PHE A 308 -0.43 -31.77 -6.87
C PHE A 308 -1.02 -31.55 -5.47
N ASN A 309 -0.22 -31.80 -4.42
CA ASN A 309 -0.65 -31.61 -3.04
C ASN A 309 -0.99 -30.14 -2.74
N ARG A 310 -0.31 -29.18 -3.39
CA ARG A 310 -0.62 -27.76 -3.25
C ARG A 310 -1.98 -27.43 -3.85
N MET A 311 -2.29 -27.94 -5.05
CA MET A 311 -3.59 -27.73 -5.72
C MET A 311 -4.77 -28.28 -4.92
N ILE A 312 -4.62 -29.49 -4.37
CA ILE A 312 -5.61 -30.05 -3.44
C ILE A 312 -5.77 -29.12 -2.23
N ARG A 313 -4.65 -28.73 -1.61
CA ARG A 313 -4.70 -27.91 -0.39
C ARG A 313 -5.40 -26.57 -0.61
N VAL A 314 -5.09 -25.82 -1.67
CA VAL A 314 -5.70 -24.49 -1.90
C VAL A 314 -7.22 -24.60 -2.12
N ASN A 315 -7.68 -25.64 -2.80
CA ASN A 315 -9.12 -25.91 -3.00
C ASN A 315 -9.83 -26.40 -1.73
N MET A 316 -9.11 -26.71 -0.65
CA MET A 316 -9.69 -27.04 0.65
C MET A 316 -9.67 -25.86 1.64
N MET A 317 -9.12 -24.71 1.27
CA MET A 317 -9.05 -23.53 2.15
C MET A 317 -10.36 -22.74 2.04
N VAL A 318 -11.38 -23.24 2.74
CA VAL A 318 -12.75 -22.72 2.70
C VAL A 318 -13.17 -22.18 4.06
N VAL A 319 -13.77 -20.99 4.07
CA VAL A 319 -14.36 -20.43 5.28
C VAL A 319 -15.79 -20.91 5.44
N HIS A 320 -16.15 -21.40 6.63
CA HIS A 320 -17.52 -21.77 6.99
C HIS A 320 -17.71 -21.86 8.49
N ASP A 321 -18.94 -21.68 8.95
CA ASP A 321 -19.29 -21.94 10.34
C ASP A 321 -19.56 -23.42 10.62
N ASN A 322 -19.22 -23.85 11.83
CA ASN A 322 -19.55 -25.14 12.40
C ASN A 322 -20.03 -24.97 13.84
N ASN A 323 -20.48 -26.07 14.47
CA ASN A 323 -21.07 -26.03 15.82
C ASN A 323 -20.02 -26.14 16.96
N ARG A 324 -18.74 -25.87 16.70
CA ARG A 324 -17.69 -25.90 17.73
C ARG A 324 -17.94 -24.78 18.73
N LYS A 325 -17.89 -25.14 20.02
CA LYS A 325 -17.99 -24.18 21.12
C LYS A 325 -16.64 -24.03 21.80
N ILE A 326 -16.33 -22.82 22.22
CA ILE A 326 -15.11 -22.54 22.99
C ILE A 326 -15.31 -22.99 24.45
N GLN A 327 -14.23 -23.45 25.07
CA GLN A 327 -14.17 -23.77 26.48
C GLN A 327 -13.09 -22.92 27.15
N LEU A 328 -13.27 -22.65 28.45
CA LEU A 328 -12.22 -22.03 29.25
C LEU A 328 -11.01 -22.96 29.38
N PRO A 329 -9.80 -22.41 29.61
CA PRO A 329 -8.60 -23.19 29.84
C PRO A 329 -8.74 -24.21 30.97
N HIS A 330 -7.93 -25.26 30.91
CA HIS A 330 -7.86 -26.28 31.97
C HIS A 330 -7.36 -25.73 33.32
N ASP A 331 -6.63 -24.63 33.28
CA ASP A 331 -5.95 -23.91 34.36
C ASP A 331 -6.65 -22.56 34.66
N TYR A 332 -7.90 -22.39 34.22
CA TYR A 332 -8.69 -21.19 34.51
C TYR A 332 -8.76 -20.92 36.01
N ALA A 333 -8.23 -19.77 36.44
CA ALA A 333 -7.93 -19.50 37.85
C ALA A 333 -9.04 -18.76 38.62
N TYR A 334 -10.09 -18.31 37.95
CA TYR A 334 -11.11 -17.43 38.54
C TYR A 334 -12.36 -18.20 39.00
N THR A 335 -13.05 -17.66 40.00
CA THR A 335 -14.20 -18.33 40.66
C THR A 335 -15.54 -18.15 39.93
N ASP A 336 -15.57 -17.33 38.88
CA ASP A 336 -16.76 -16.97 38.11
C ASP A 336 -17.16 -18.00 37.04
N ALA A 337 -16.35 -19.05 36.86
CA ALA A 337 -16.62 -20.21 36.02
C ALA A 337 -15.69 -21.38 36.39
N LYS A 338 -16.05 -22.60 35.98
CA LYS A 338 -15.19 -23.79 36.17
C LYS A 338 -14.24 -23.95 34.96
N PRO A 339 -13.01 -24.44 35.16
CA PRO A 339 -12.14 -24.84 34.06
C PRO A 339 -12.84 -25.77 33.07
N LYS A 340 -12.52 -25.65 31.78
CA LYS A 340 -13.13 -26.41 30.66
C LYS A 340 -14.65 -26.21 30.48
N SER A 341 -15.29 -25.31 31.22
CA SER A 341 -16.70 -25.00 30.98
C SER A 341 -16.88 -24.33 29.61
N VAL A 342 -18.00 -24.65 28.96
CA VAL A 342 -18.36 -24.05 27.66
C VAL A 342 -18.80 -22.60 27.88
N VAL A 343 -18.26 -21.69 27.08
CA VAL A 343 -18.56 -20.26 27.17
C VAL A 343 -19.61 -19.87 26.15
N GLN A 344 -20.59 -19.07 26.57
CA GLN A 344 -21.62 -18.53 25.66
C GLN A 344 -21.16 -17.19 25.08
N PRO A 345 -21.53 -16.87 23.83
CA PRO A 345 -21.21 -15.59 23.23
C PRO A 345 -21.84 -14.42 23.99
N LYS A 346 -21.03 -13.42 24.35
CA LYS A 346 -21.49 -12.16 24.94
C LYS A 346 -20.51 -11.05 24.62
N THR A 347 -21.04 -9.89 24.23
CA THR A 347 -20.21 -8.75 23.85
C THR A 347 -19.88 -7.86 25.04
N ILE A 348 -18.69 -7.23 24.99
CA ILE A 348 -18.10 -6.47 26.10
C ILE A 348 -18.41 -4.96 26.08
N PHE A 349 -19.01 -4.46 25.00
CA PHE A 349 -19.40 -3.06 24.84
C PHE A 349 -20.89 -2.91 24.54
N GLY A 350 -21.46 -1.81 25.03
CA GLY A 350 -22.83 -1.40 24.72
C GLY A 350 -23.87 -2.47 25.05
N LYS A 351 -24.92 -2.54 24.22
CA LYS A 351 -25.95 -3.58 24.34
C LYS A 351 -25.37 -4.93 23.88
N PRO A 352 -25.58 -6.02 24.63
CA PRO A 352 -25.15 -7.36 24.21
C PRO A 352 -25.70 -7.75 22.84
N ALA A 353 -24.88 -8.40 22.01
CA ALA A 353 -25.35 -8.96 20.74
C ALA A 353 -26.36 -10.09 20.97
N ASP A 354 -27.59 -9.91 20.49
CA ASP A 354 -28.62 -10.94 20.44
C ASP A 354 -28.36 -11.86 19.23
N ILE A 355 -28.45 -13.18 19.38
CA ILE A 355 -28.40 -14.11 18.24
C ILE A 355 -29.83 -14.38 17.79
N ARG A 356 -30.21 -13.89 16.60
CA ARG A 356 -31.56 -14.03 16.08
C ARG A 356 -31.81 -15.44 15.55
N LYS A 357 -33.08 -15.83 15.47
CA LYS A 357 -33.46 -17.14 14.90
C LYS A 357 -32.94 -17.26 13.46
N GLY A 358 -32.12 -18.29 13.19
CA GLY A 358 -31.52 -18.54 11.88
C GLY A 358 -30.20 -17.83 11.62
N GLU A 359 -29.71 -17.02 12.57
CA GLU A 359 -28.43 -16.31 12.48
C GLU A 359 -27.30 -17.14 13.13
N THR A 360 -26.11 -17.17 12.53
CA THR A 360 -24.92 -17.74 13.18
C THR A 360 -24.37 -16.77 14.24
N PRO A 361 -23.63 -17.24 15.26
CA PRO A 361 -22.98 -16.33 16.20
C PRO A 361 -22.11 -15.27 15.50
N ARG A 362 -21.38 -15.64 14.44
CA ARG A 362 -20.54 -14.73 13.67
C ARG A 362 -21.34 -13.65 12.93
N GLN A 363 -22.51 -14.00 12.39
CA GLN A 363 -23.43 -13.02 11.78
C GLN A 363 -24.00 -12.04 12.83
N ALA A 364 -24.41 -12.54 14.00
CA ALA A 364 -24.87 -11.71 15.11
C ALA A 364 -23.77 -10.74 15.58
N PHE A 365 -22.53 -11.23 15.64
CA PHE A 365 -21.36 -10.42 15.98
C PHE A 365 -21.08 -9.33 14.95
N ALA A 366 -21.11 -9.64 13.66
CA ALA A 366 -20.92 -8.65 12.59
C ALA A 366 -22.00 -7.55 12.65
N ARG A 367 -23.26 -7.93 12.86
CA ARG A 367 -24.38 -6.98 13.00
C ARG A 367 -24.20 -6.08 14.22
N TRP A 368 -23.77 -6.62 15.35
CA TRP A 368 -23.47 -5.84 16.56
C TRP A 368 -22.23 -4.95 16.40
N MET A 369 -21.19 -5.44 15.72
CA MET A 369 -19.94 -4.72 15.49
C MET A 369 -20.20 -3.39 14.81
N VAL A 370 -21.01 -3.40 13.75
CA VAL A 370 -21.25 -2.24 12.90
C VAL A 370 -22.54 -1.48 13.24
N ALA A 371 -23.20 -1.84 14.34
CA ALA A 371 -24.40 -1.15 14.80
C ALA A 371 -24.10 0.31 15.14
N GLU A 372 -25.04 1.22 14.87
CA GLU A 372 -24.89 2.65 15.17
C GLU A 372 -24.75 2.90 16.69
N GLU A 373 -25.38 2.05 17.50
CA GLU A 373 -25.32 2.07 18.95
C GLU A 373 -24.03 1.47 19.53
N ASN A 374 -23.16 0.88 18.69
CA ASN A 374 -21.86 0.41 19.14
C ASN A 374 -21.00 1.63 19.55
N PRO A 375 -20.56 1.73 20.81
CA PRO A 375 -19.88 2.94 21.30
C PRO A 375 -18.44 3.08 20.81
N ARG A 376 -17.85 2.03 20.21
CA ARG A 376 -16.44 2.02 19.79
C ARG A 376 -16.28 2.06 18.27
N PHE A 377 -17.18 1.42 17.51
CA PHE A 377 -16.99 1.26 16.07
C PHE A 377 -16.82 2.58 15.30
N ALA A 378 -17.78 3.52 15.43
CA ALA A 378 -17.71 4.82 14.78
C ALA A 378 -16.58 5.70 15.33
N LEU A 379 -16.36 5.65 16.65
CA LEU A 379 -15.29 6.38 17.34
C LEU A 379 -13.91 5.97 16.79
N THR A 380 -13.64 4.67 16.68
CA THR A 380 -12.36 4.13 16.23
C THR A 380 -12.05 4.55 14.80
N ILE A 381 -13.00 4.38 13.86
CA ILE A 381 -12.75 4.77 12.45
C ILE A 381 -12.62 6.29 12.29
N ALA A 382 -13.43 7.08 13.00
CA ALA A 382 -13.35 8.54 12.98
C ALA A 382 -12.00 9.05 13.49
N ASN A 383 -11.50 8.47 14.60
CA ASN A 383 -10.19 8.82 15.15
C ASN A 383 -9.04 8.36 14.24
N ARG A 384 -9.11 7.16 13.66
CA ARG A 384 -8.09 6.67 12.71
C ARG A 384 -7.95 7.58 11.49
N LEU A 385 -9.06 7.98 10.87
CA LEU A 385 -9.03 8.88 9.71
C LEU A 385 -8.59 10.30 10.09
N TRP A 386 -8.93 10.77 11.30
CA TRP A 386 -8.35 12.00 11.85
C TRP A 386 -6.81 11.88 11.98
N THR A 387 -6.30 10.79 12.57
CA THR A 387 -4.85 10.54 12.64
C THR A 387 -4.20 10.51 11.27
N GLN A 388 -4.85 9.94 10.24
CA GLN A 388 -4.30 9.97 8.89
C GLN A 388 -4.18 11.40 8.32
N ALA A 389 -5.16 12.27 8.57
CA ALA A 389 -5.12 13.65 8.08
C ALA A 389 -4.18 14.57 8.87
N PHE A 390 -4.10 14.40 10.20
CA PHE A 390 -3.40 15.32 11.09
C PHE A 390 -2.08 14.79 11.64
N GLY A 391 -1.80 13.49 11.46
CA GLY A 391 -0.65 12.78 12.00
C GLY A 391 -0.71 12.41 13.49
N ARG A 392 -1.79 12.79 14.17
CA ARG A 392 -2.08 12.42 15.56
C ARG A 392 -3.59 12.36 15.79
N GLY A 393 -4.04 11.37 16.56
CA GLY A 393 -5.43 11.17 16.96
C GLY A 393 -5.90 12.15 18.02
N GLN A 394 -7.21 12.34 18.11
CA GLN A 394 -7.84 12.91 19.30
C GLN A 394 -7.66 11.98 20.50
N ILE A 395 -7.58 10.68 20.24
CA ILE A 395 -7.27 9.64 21.21
C ILE A 395 -6.02 8.89 20.73
N GLU A 396 -5.00 8.81 21.59
CA GLU A 396 -3.78 8.05 21.35
C GLU A 396 -3.49 7.10 22.52
N PRO A 397 -3.00 5.87 22.27
CA PRO A 397 -2.84 5.24 20.95
C PRO A 397 -4.18 4.95 20.24
N VAL A 398 -4.23 5.06 18.91
CA VAL A 398 -5.46 4.83 18.11
C VAL A 398 -6.08 3.43 18.24
N ASP A 399 -5.33 2.46 18.76
CA ASP A 399 -5.72 1.06 18.88
C ASP A 399 -5.57 0.49 20.30
N ASP A 400 -5.48 1.38 21.30
CA ASP A 400 -5.39 1.06 22.73
C ASP A 400 -6.27 1.98 23.58
N MET A 401 -7.54 2.08 23.20
CA MET A 401 -8.55 2.88 23.89
C MET A 401 -9.13 2.11 25.08
N MET A 402 -8.89 2.62 26.28
CA MET A 402 -9.50 2.13 27.52
C MET A 402 -10.81 2.88 27.80
N ASP A 403 -11.57 2.45 28.80
CA ASP A 403 -12.78 3.17 29.24
C ASP A 403 -12.45 4.49 29.98
N SER A 404 -11.24 4.60 30.52
CA SER A 404 -10.71 5.83 31.11
C SER A 404 -10.09 6.79 30.10
N THR A 405 -9.92 6.37 28.84
CA THR A 405 -9.29 7.19 27.81
C THR A 405 -10.18 8.37 27.46
N VAL A 406 -9.62 9.58 27.55
CA VAL A 406 -10.30 10.83 27.21
C VAL A 406 -9.67 11.39 25.95
N ALA A 407 -10.51 11.82 25.01
CA ALA A 407 -10.04 12.54 23.84
C ALA A 407 -9.47 13.91 24.24
N GLU A 408 -8.43 14.36 23.52
CA GLU A 408 -7.87 15.71 23.58
C GLU A 408 -8.96 16.79 23.66
N ASN A 409 -9.88 16.74 22.71
CA ASN A 409 -11.07 17.58 22.66
C ASN A 409 -12.32 16.69 22.58
N PRO A 410 -12.96 16.39 23.72
CA PRO A 410 -14.12 15.49 23.76
C PRO A 410 -15.31 15.97 22.93
N GLU A 411 -15.54 17.29 22.86
CA GLU A 411 -16.62 17.86 22.04
C GLU A 411 -16.36 17.67 20.55
N LEU A 412 -15.10 17.89 20.12
CA LEU A 412 -14.67 17.61 18.76
C LEU A 412 -14.78 16.12 18.45
N MET A 413 -14.28 15.23 19.31
CA MET A 413 -14.34 13.79 19.05
C MET A 413 -15.79 13.29 18.92
N LYS A 414 -16.70 13.80 19.77
CA LYS A 414 -18.13 13.52 19.66
C LYS A 414 -18.72 14.02 18.33
N PHE A 415 -18.33 15.20 17.88
CA PHE A 415 -18.75 15.72 16.57
C PHE A 415 -18.21 14.87 15.41
N LEU A 416 -16.94 14.50 15.44
CA LEU A 416 -16.29 13.62 14.46
C LEU A 416 -16.99 12.26 14.37
N GLU A 417 -17.31 11.64 15.51
CA GLU A 417 -18.08 10.40 15.56
C GLU A 417 -19.47 10.58 14.93
N SER A 418 -20.17 11.67 15.27
CA SER A 418 -21.50 11.95 14.71
C SER A 418 -21.48 12.16 13.20
N GLU A 419 -20.42 12.77 12.66
CA GLU A 419 -20.24 12.97 11.23
C GLU A 419 -19.97 11.65 10.50
N MET A 420 -19.18 10.75 11.09
CA MET A 420 -18.98 9.41 10.53
C MET A 420 -20.30 8.64 10.43
N LYS A 421 -21.14 8.70 11.47
CA LYS A 421 -22.48 8.08 11.47
C LYS A 421 -23.39 8.74 10.44
N ARG A 422 -23.47 10.08 10.42
CA ARG A 422 -24.28 10.86 9.46
C ARG A 422 -23.93 10.55 8.00
N LEU A 423 -22.65 10.30 7.73
CA LEU A 423 -22.16 9.94 6.40
C LEU A 423 -22.40 8.47 6.04
N ASN A 424 -22.96 7.66 6.94
CA ASN A 424 -23.09 6.21 6.79
C ASN A 424 -21.75 5.56 6.48
N PHE A 425 -20.71 5.89 7.26
CA PHE A 425 -19.38 5.28 7.15
C PHE A 425 -18.69 5.48 5.78
N ASP A 426 -19.05 6.54 5.05
CA ASP A 426 -18.41 6.98 3.81
C ASP A 426 -17.06 7.66 4.11
N MET A 427 -15.97 6.91 3.93
CA MET A 427 -14.62 7.36 4.27
C MET A 427 -14.14 8.52 3.38
N LYS A 428 -14.47 8.53 2.08
CA LYS A 428 -14.05 9.61 1.19
C LYS A 428 -14.71 10.93 1.56
N GLU A 429 -16.02 10.94 1.84
CA GLU A 429 -16.72 12.16 2.27
C GLU A 429 -16.23 12.64 3.64
N TYR A 430 -15.89 11.72 4.54
CA TYR A 430 -15.32 12.09 5.83
C TYR A 430 -13.94 12.77 5.67
N LEU A 431 -13.05 12.19 4.86
CA LEU A 431 -11.76 12.80 4.54
C LEU A 431 -11.92 14.15 3.82
N ARG A 432 -12.90 14.27 2.92
CA ARG A 432 -13.24 15.52 2.25
C ARG A 432 -13.59 16.62 3.25
N ILE A 433 -14.31 16.30 4.33
CA ILE A 433 -14.57 17.26 5.43
C ILE A 433 -13.23 17.68 6.05
N LEU A 434 -12.41 16.72 6.48
CA LEU A 434 -11.15 17.00 7.18
C LEU A 434 -10.21 17.89 6.36
N PHE A 435 -10.01 17.58 5.08
CA PHE A 435 -9.09 18.32 4.21
C PHE A 435 -9.58 19.74 3.85
N ASN A 436 -10.88 20.01 3.99
CA ASN A 436 -11.46 21.34 3.80
C ASN A 436 -11.43 22.21 5.06
N THR A 437 -11.00 21.69 6.21
CA THR A 437 -10.82 22.50 7.43
C THR A 437 -9.68 23.51 7.27
N LYS A 438 -9.81 24.68 7.89
CA LYS A 438 -8.68 25.61 8.06
C LYS A 438 -7.58 24.94 8.87
N THR A 439 -7.96 24.18 9.90
CA THR A 439 -7.04 23.44 10.77
C THR A 439 -6.08 22.55 9.96
N TYR A 440 -6.59 21.74 9.02
CA TYR A 440 -5.75 20.93 8.14
C TYR A 440 -4.90 21.79 7.20
N GLN A 441 -5.40 22.95 6.77
CA GLN A 441 -4.69 23.84 5.85
C GLN A 441 -3.70 24.80 6.52
N ARG A 442 -3.48 24.70 7.83
CA ARG A 442 -2.41 25.42 8.55
C ARG A 442 -1.07 24.71 8.41
N GLN A 443 0.03 25.44 8.53
CA GLN A 443 1.38 24.87 8.51
C GLN A 443 1.54 23.82 9.62
N ALA A 444 2.29 22.74 9.34
CA ALA A 444 2.48 21.72 10.34
C ALA A 444 3.29 22.24 11.54
N SER A 445 2.99 21.72 12.73
CA SER A 445 3.80 21.95 13.91
C SER A 445 5.10 21.16 13.82
N THR A 446 6.22 21.85 13.98
CA THR A 446 7.56 21.25 14.09
C THR A 446 7.90 20.82 15.51
N LYS A 447 7.03 21.13 16.48
CA LYS A 447 7.19 20.69 17.86
C LYS A 447 6.86 19.21 17.96
N ASP A 448 7.83 18.45 18.45
CA ASP A 448 7.60 17.07 18.87
C ASP A 448 6.85 17.08 20.21
N VAL A 449 5.69 16.43 20.25
CA VAL A 449 4.83 16.38 21.43
C VAL A 449 4.76 14.93 21.90
N PRO A 450 5.24 14.60 23.11
CA PRO A 450 5.17 13.24 23.64
C PRO A 450 3.74 12.69 23.62
N LEU A 451 3.58 11.36 23.53
CA LEU A 451 2.26 10.72 23.57
C LEU A 451 1.50 10.98 24.89
N SER A 452 2.21 11.31 25.97
CA SER A 452 1.64 11.67 27.27
C SER A 452 1.06 13.09 27.33
N GLU A 453 1.36 13.93 26.35
CA GLU A 453 0.91 15.32 26.30
C GLU A 453 -0.20 15.53 25.29
N PHE A 454 -1.02 16.54 25.55
CA PHE A 454 -2.10 16.94 24.68
C PHE A 454 -1.59 17.81 23.52
N TYR A 455 -2.10 17.54 22.31
CA TYR A 455 -1.80 18.32 21.11
C TYR A 455 -3.05 19.05 20.65
N HIS A 456 -3.07 20.36 20.81
CA HIS A 456 -4.26 21.17 20.57
C HIS A 456 -4.57 21.44 19.09
N PHE A 457 -3.83 20.85 18.15
CA PHE A 457 -4.06 20.91 16.71
C PHE A 457 -3.90 22.30 16.07
N GLN A 458 -2.90 23.10 16.49
CA GLN A 458 -2.53 24.38 15.85
C GLN A 458 -2.33 24.27 14.33
N GLY A 459 -2.01 23.07 13.86
CA GLY A 459 -2.08 22.55 12.49
C GLY A 459 -1.87 21.03 12.53
N PRO A 460 -1.66 20.33 11.41
CA PRO A 460 -1.16 18.95 11.42
C PRO A 460 0.21 18.85 12.12
N VAL A 461 0.62 17.65 12.54
CA VAL A 461 2.01 17.44 12.96
C VAL A 461 2.91 17.24 11.76
N LEU A 462 4.16 17.69 11.86
CA LEU A 462 5.18 17.44 10.84
C LEU A 462 5.45 15.92 10.81
N ARG A 463 5.17 15.29 9.67
CA ARG A 463 5.34 13.83 9.51
C ARG A 463 6.48 13.53 8.57
N ARG A 464 7.22 12.45 8.82
CA ARG A 464 8.06 11.88 7.78
C ARG A 464 7.18 11.07 6.82
N MET A 465 7.51 11.06 5.54
CA MET A 465 6.86 10.19 4.57
C MET A 465 7.06 8.73 4.94
N THR A 466 5.98 7.94 4.80
CA THR A 466 6.04 6.47 4.86
C THR A 466 6.95 5.90 3.76
N ALA A 467 7.37 4.64 3.92
CA ALA A 467 8.16 3.95 2.90
C ALA A 467 7.46 3.97 1.53
N GLU A 468 6.15 3.70 1.52
CA GLU A 468 5.29 3.71 0.35
C GLU A 468 5.22 5.11 -0.27
N GLN A 469 5.04 6.15 0.54
CA GLN A 469 5.01 7.53 0.04
C GLN A 469 6.33 7.95 -0.61
N ALA A 470 7.45 7.59 0.02
CA ALA A 470 8.77 7.89 -0.52
C ALA A 470 8.99 7.16 -1.86
N TRP A 471 8.68 5.86 -1.91
CA TRP A 471 8.77 5.06 -3.12
C TRP A 471 7.91 5.60 -4.27
N ASP A 472 6.63 5.87 -4.01
CA ASP A 472 5.71 6.36 -5.05
C ASP A 472 6.07 7.78 -5.53
N SER A 473 6.70 8.59 -4.67
CA SER A 473 7.26 9.89 -5.05
C SER A 473 8.51 9.74 -5.92
N PHE A 474 9.39 8.78 -5.62
CA PHE A 474 10.52 8.46 -6.50
C PHE A 474 10.05 7.95 -7.86
N LEU A 475 9.01 7.13 -7.90
CA LEU A 475 8.39 6.71 -9.17
C LEU A 475 7.86 7.90 -9.96
N THR A 476 7.26 8.90 -9.31
CA THR A 476 6.78 10.12 -9.98
C THR A 476 7.90 10.90 -10.65
N ILE A 477 9.09 10.92 -10.05
CA ILE A 477 10.29 11.58 -10.59
C ILE A 477 10.94 10.76 -11.71
N ALA A 478 10.81 9.42 -11.64
CA ALA A 478 11.52 8.49 -12.51
C ALA A 478 10.72 7.98 -13.71
N VAL A 479 9.40 7.81 -13.57
CA VAL A 479 8.54 7.11 -14.52
C VAL A 479 7.49 8.07 -15.06
N VAL A 480 7.33 8.11 -16.38
CA VAL A 480 6.44 9.07 -17.08
C VAL A 480 4.99 8.93 -16.63
N ASP A 481 4.53 7.69 -16.47
CA ASP A 481 3.23 7.37 -15.91
C ASP A 481 3.39 6.30 -14.81
N PRO A 482 3.48 6.72 -13.52
CA PRO A 482 3.60 5.79 -12.40
C PRO A 482 2.39 4.86 -12.23
N GLU A 483 1.23 5.18 -12.81
CA GLU A 483 0.00 4.39 -12.71
C GLU A 483 -0.20 3.39 -13.87
N GLU A 484 0.72 3.40 -14.86
CA GLU A 484 0.61 2.57 -16.05
C GLU A 484 0.61 1.06 -15.72
N TYR A 485 1.52 0.66 -14.82
CA TYR A 485 1.58 -0.72 -14.35
C TYR A 485 0.41 -1.02 -13.41
N ARG A 486 -0.24 -2.16 -13.70
CA ARG A 486 -1.29 -2.76 -12.88
C ARG A 486 -1.10 -4.26 -12.86
N GLU A 487 -1.42 -4.89 -11.74
CA GLU A 487 -1.43 -6.36 -11.60
C GLU A 487 -2.41 -7.04 -12.57
N LEU A 488 -2.25 -8.35 -12.77
CA LEU A 488 -3.22 -9.16 -13.51
C LEU A 488 -4.50 -9.32 -12.67
N PRO A 489 -5.70 -9.38 -13.28
CA PRO A 489 -6.91 -9.75 -12.58
C PRO A 489 -6.74 -11.11 -11.88
N ALA A 490 -7.12 -11.19 -10.61
CA ALA A 490 -7.01 -12.41 -9.82
C ALA A 490 -7.86 -13.54 -10.43
N GLU A 491 -8.96 -13.18 -11.09
CA GLU A 491 -9.90 -14.09 -11.74
C GLU A 491 -9.19 -15.01 -12.75
N MET A 492 -8.18 -14.50 -13.46
CA MET A 492 -7.41 -15.32 -14.42
C MET A 492 -6.72 -16.50 -13.75
N GLU A 493 -6.14 -16.28 -12.57
CA GLU A 493 -5.49 -17.35 -11.81
C GLU A 493 -6.55 -18.28 -11.23
N THR A 494 -7.62 -17.72 -10.67
CA THR A 494 -8.64 -18.48 -9.94
C THR A 494 -9.50 -19.35 -10.85
N GLU A 495 -9.79 -18.92 -12.08
CA GLU A 495 -10.49 -19.73 -13.10
C GLU A 495 -9.70 -20.99 -13.46
N ILE A 496 -8.37 -20.97 -13.35
CA ILE A 496 -7.51 -22.13 -13.61
C ILE A 496 -7.40 -23.01 -12.37
N ILE A 497 -7.21 -22.41 -11.19
CA ILE A 497 -6.92 -23.20 -9.97
C ILE A 497 -8.16 -23.68 -9.22
N SER A 498 -9.35 -23.15 -9.53
CA SER A 498 -10.61 -23.57 -8.93
C SER A 498 -11.03 -24.94 -9.48
N VAL A 499 -10.62 -26.00 -8.77
CA VAL A 499 -10.86 -27.39 -9.17
C VAL A 499 -11.86 -28.03 -8.23
N ASP A 500 -12.97 -28.56 -8.77
CA ASP A 500 -13.92 -29.38 -8.02
C ASP A 500 -13.28 -30.75 -7.70
N LEU A 501 -12.68 -30.84 -6.51
CA LEU A 501 -11.95 -32.03 -6.07
C LEU A 501 -12.82 -33.30 -6.03
N ASN A 502 -14.16 -33.20 -5.96
CA ASN A 502 -15.01 -34.38 -5.98
C ASN A 502 -15.07 -35.03 -7.36
N LYS A 503 -14.97 -34.22 -8.43
CA LYS A 503 -15.15 -34.66 -9.82
C LYS A 503 -13.84 -34.80 -10.57
N ALA A 504 -12.87 -33.96 -10.27
CA ALA A 504 -11.59 -33.96 -10.97
C ALA A 504 -10.83 -35.28 -10.78
N THR A 505 -10.09 -35.64 -11.82
CA THR A 505 -9.07 -36.69 -11.83
C THR A 505 -7.73 -36.13 -11.36
N ALA A 506 -6.81 -37.02 -10.96
CA ALA A 506 -5.46 -36.58 -10.61
C ALA A 506 -4.71 -35.87 -11.76
N GLN A 507 -4.99 -36.26 -13.01
CA GLN A 507 -4.39 -35.63 -14.19
C GLN A 507 -4.92 -34.20 -14.38
N GLU A 508 -6.23 -33.97 -14.28
CA GLU A 508 -6.81 -32.62 -14.41
C GLU A 508 -6.29 -31.65 -13.33
N VAL A 509 -6.03 -32.15 -12.11
CA VAL A 509 -5.41 -31.35 -11.04
C VAL A 509 -3.97 -30.94 -11.41
N LEU A 510 -3.20 -31.83 -12.07
CA LEU A 510 -1.87 -31.51 -12.56
C LEU A 510 -1.90 -30.54 -13.74
N ASP A 511 -2.82 -30.77 -14.67
CA ASP A 511 -3.02 -29.93 -15.86
C ASP A 511 -3.37 -28.50 -15.45
N ALA A 512 -4.17 -28.32 -14.39
CA ALA A 512 -4.46 -27.00 -13.83
C ALA A 512 -3.20 -26.27 -13.30
N ASP A 513 -2.32 -26.96 -12.56
CA ASP A 513 -1.04 -26.39 -12.11
C ASP A 513 -0.12 -26.03 -13.29
N GLU A 514 -0.06 -26.89 -14.30
CA GLU A 514 0.71 -26.66 -15.52
C GLU A 514 0.18 -25.47 -16.30
N LYS A 515 -1.13 -25.43 -16.57
CA LYS A 515 -1.81 -24.33 -17.24
C LYS A 515 -1.58 -23.00 -16.53
N LYS A 516 -1.68 -22.97 -15.20
CA LYS A 516 -1.36 -21.77 -14.41
C LYS A 516 0.05 -21.26 -14.70
N ARG A 517 1.05 -22.14 -14.69
CA ARG A 517 2.45 -21.75 -14.95
C ARG A 517 2.65 -21.26 -16.38
N GLU A 518 2.03 -21.93 -17.34
CA GLU A 518 2.20 -21.62 -18.76
C GLU A 518 1.48 -20.34 -19.19
N GLU A 519 0.30 -20.08 -18.61
CA GLU A 519 -0.54 -18.94 -18.96
C GLU A 519 -0.32 -17.75 -18.02
N ILE A 520 -0.41 -17.95 -16.70
CA ILE A 520 -0.38 -16.85 -15.72
C ILE A 520 1.05 -16.39 -15.45
N ASP A 521 1.94 -17.29 -15.02
CA ASP A 521 3.32 -16.90 -14.65
C ASP A 521 4.07 -16.33 -15.87
N ARG A 522 3.87 -16.93 -17.05
CA ARG A 522 4.46 -16.44 -18.30
C ARG A 522 3.91 -15.08 -18.70
N THR A 523 2.60 -14.85 -18.58
CA THR A 523 1.97 -13.56 -18.90
C THR A 523 2.44 -12.49 -17.94
N ARG A 524 2.48 -12.79 -16.64
CA ARG A 524 3.02 -11.91 -15.59
C ARG A 524 4.46 -11.53 -15.90
N TYR A 525 5.32 -12.51 -16.18
CA TYR A 525 6.72 -12.27 -16.53
C TYR A 525 6.88 -11.38 -17.77
N LYS A 526 6.14 -11.66 -18.86
CA LYS A 526 6.17 -10.85 -20.08
C LYS A 526 5.75 -9.40 -19.83
N ARG A 527 4.74 -9.19 -18.98
CA ARG A 527 4.23 -7.86 -18.59
C ARG A 527 5.27 -7.12 -17.76
N GLU A 528 5.70 -7.70 -16.65
CA GLU A 528 6.64 -7.10 -15.71
C GLU A 528 7.99 -6.76 -16.35
N LYS A 529 8.45 -7.55 -17.34
CA LYS A 529 9.74 -7.32 -18.01
C LYS A 529 9.92 -5.89 -18.53
N LYS A 530 8.84 -5.25 -19.00
CA LYS A 530 8.89 -3.87 -19.54
C LYS A 530 9.03 -2.80 -18.44
N TYR A 531 8.63 -3.12 -17.22
CA TYR A 531 8.60 -2.21 -16.08
C TYR A 531 9.73 -2.52 -15.09
N ARG A 532 10.71 -3.36 -15.45
CA ARG A 532 11.82 -3.70 -14.56
C ARG A 532 13.06 -2.86 -14.85
N TYR A 533 13.62 -2.26 -13.81
CA TYR A 533 14.92 -1.59 -13.84
C TYR A 533 15.87 -2.28 -12.85
N LYS A 534 16.99 -2.81 -13.35
CA LYS A 534 17.99 -3.56 -12.55
C LYS A 534 17.35 -4.63 -11.63
N GLY A 535 16.35 -5.33 -12.15
CA GLY A 535 15.62 -6.37 -11.42
C GLY A 535 14.46 -5.88 -10.54
N GLN A 536 14.37 -4.57 -10.25
CA GLN A 536 13.27 -3.98 -9.49
C GLN A 536 12.07 -3.69 -10.38
N LEU A 537 10.87 -4.09 -9.96
CA LEU A 537 9.63 -3.74 -10.66
C LEU A 537 9.26 -2.29 -10.31
N LEU A 538 9.20 -1.43 -11.31
CA LEU A 538 8.83 -0.02 -11.18
C LEU A 538 7.30 0.11 -11.25
N ALA A 539 6.68 -0.07 -10.09
CA ALA A 539 5.24 0.03 -9.93
C ALA A 539 4.91 0.61 -8.56
N ARG A 540 3.76 1.28 -8.46
CA ARG A 540 3.23 1.82 -7.19
C ARG A 540 3.32 0.78 -6.07
N ALA A 541 3.58 1.21 -4.85
CA ALA A 541 3.75 0.29 -3.72
C ALA A 541 2.56 -0.66 -3.53
N SER A 542 1.34 -0.22 -3.85
CA SER A 542 0.10 -1.02 -3.82
C SER A 542 0.00 -2.11 -4.90
N GLU A 543 0.91 -2.12 -5.87
CA GLU A 543 0.99 -3.09 -6.98
C GLU A 543 2.17 -4.06 -6.79
N LEU A 544 2.99 -3.85 -5.76
CA LEU A 544 4.14 -4.69 -5.45
C LEU A 544 3.73 -5.87 -4.54
N PRO A 545 4.52 -6.97 -4.55
CA PRO A 545 4.30 -8.08 -3.62
C PRO A 545 4.29 -7.62 -2.17
N SER A 546 3.50 -8.25 -1.33
CA SER A 546 3.32 -7.78 0.04
C SER A 546 3.46 -8.88 1.11
N PRO A 547 4.46 -8.79 2.02
CA PRO A 547 5.55 -7.81 2.01
C PRO A 547 6.55 -8.04 0.86
N VAL A 548 7.25 -6.99 0.42
CA VAL A 548 8.39 -7.14 -0.50
C VAL A 548 9.61 -7.74 0.22
N PRO A 549 10.63 -8.26 -0.51
CA PRO A 549 11.85 -8.78 0.11
C PRO A 549 12.58 -7.76 1.00
N PRO A 550 13.30 -8.19 2.06
CA PRO A 550 14.01 -7.28 2.98
C PRO A 550 15.01 -6.33 2.31
N SER A 551 15.59 -6.72 1.17
CA SER A 551 16.54 -5.90 0.41
C SER A 551 15.89 -4.82 -0.47
N HIS A 552 14.56 -4.81 -0.59
CA HIS A 552 13.84 -3.80 -1.35
C HIS A 552 13.81 -2.45 -0.61
N PHE A 553 13.68 -1.36 -1.37
CA PHE A 553 13.58 0.01 -0.84
C PHE A 553 12.52 0.11 0.27
N LEU A 554 11.29 -0.32 -0.01
CA LEU A 554 10.18 -0.26 0.94
C LEU A 554 10.52 -0.88 2.31
N ARG A 555 11.15 -2.07 2.34
CA ARG A 555 11.52 -2.72 3.62
C ARG A 555 12.63 -1.96 4.34
N THR A 556 13.62 -1.45 3.60
CA THR A 556 14.69 -0.62 4.18
C THR A 556 14.14 0.68 4.77
N PHE A 557 13.10 1.24 4.13
CA PHE A 557 12.45 2.49 4.53
C PHE A 557 11.31 2.30 5.55
N GLY A 558 11.12 1.08 6.07
CA GLY A 558 10.22 0.83 7.20
C GLY A 558 8.82 0.30 6.84
N GLN A 559 8.61 -0.24 5.64
CA GLN A 559 7.38 -0.98 5.34
C GLN A 559 7.20 -2.14 6.34
N SER A 560 5.99 -2.22 6.89
CA SER A 560 5.53 -3.29 7.77
C SER A 560 5.70 -4.67 7.12
N ASP A 561 6.13 -5.68 7.89
CA ASP A 561 5.97 -7.09 7.50
C ASP A 561 4.53 -7.59 7.64
N ARG A 562 3.69 -6.79 8.32
CA ARG A 562 2.27 -7.02 8.57
C ARG A 562 1.98 -8.21 9.48
N GLU A 563 2.99 -8.64 10.25
CA GLU A 563 2.79 -9.58 11.35
C GLU A 563 2.06 -8.92 12.52
N LEU A 564 2.28 -7.61 12.72
CA LEU A 564 1.60 -6.77 13.70
C LEU A 564 0.73 -5.71 13.02
N ILE A 565 -0.34 -5.29 13.69
CA ILE A 565 -1.19 -4.17 13.25
C ILE A 565 -0.35 -2.90 13.31
N SER A 566 -0.30 -2.15 12.19
CA SER A 566 0.41 -0.88 12.11
C SER A 566 1.90 -1.01 12.43
N GLY A 567 2.53 -2.07 11.91
CA GLY A 567 3.93 -2.42 12.19
C GLY A 567 4.98 -1.64 11.39
N SER A 568 4.56 -0.66 10.58
CA SER A 568 5.48 0.19 9.82
C SER A 568 6.32 1.11 10.71
N SER A 569 7.47 1.56 10.23
CA SER A 569 8.28 2.59 10.88
C SER A 569 8.56 3.76 9.94
N ASP A 570 8.47 4.96 10.46
CA ASP A 570 8.90 6.21 9.84
C ASP A 570 10.21 6.73 10.48
N THR A 571 10.90 5.91 11.26
CA THR A 571 12.17 6.30 11.88
C THR A 571 13.30 6.34 10.85
N GLY A 572 14.16 7.34 10.99
CA GLY A 572 15.38 7.45 10.17
C GLY A 572 16.42 6.42 10.60
N SER A 573 17.06 5.76 9.64
CA SER A 573 18.11 4.78 9.93
C SER A 573 19.33 4.90 9.00
N VAL A 574 20.50 4.45 9.48
CA VAL A 574 21.74 4.41 8.68
C VAL A 574 21.56 3.59 7.39
N PRO A 575 20.91 2.40 7.39
CA PRO A 575 20.62 1.68 6.16
C PRO A 575 19.88 2.48 5.09
N GLN A 576 18.91 3.34 5.47
CA GLN A 576 18.19 4.18 4.51
C GLN A 576 19.13 5.17 3.82
N VAL A 577 20.01 5.81 4.58
CA VAL A 577 21.00 6.75 4.03
C VAL A 577 21.94 6.03 3.07
N LEU A 578 22.50 4.88 3.47
CA LEU A 578 23.37 4.06 2.61
C LEU A 578 22.66 3.58 1.34
N PHE A 579 21.36 3.28 1.43
CA PHE A 579 20.53 2.93 0.29
C PHE A 579 20.36 4.11 -0.67
N MET A 580 20.21 5.34 -0.18
CA MET A 580 20.15 6.52 -1.05
C MET A 580 21.47 6.80 -1.78
N PHE A 581 22.62 6.47 -1.16
CA PHE A 581 23.92 6.62 -1.80
C PHE A 581 24.19 5.57 -2.89
N ASN A 582 23.78 4.32 -2.69
CA ASN A 582 24.21 3.20 -3.53
C ASN A 582 23.06 2.44 -4.22
N GLY A 583 21.82 2.77 -3.89
CA GLY A 583 20.65 2.05 -4.31
C GLY A 583 20.23 2.37 -5.76
N PRO A 584 19.51 1.45 -6.42
CA PRO A 584 19.09 1.63 -7.82
C PRO A 584 18.08 2.78 -8.01
N VAL A 585 17.39 3.21 -6.94
CA VAL A 585 16.33 4.24 -6.99
C VAL A 585 16.89 5.61 -7.39
N THR A 586 18.05 5.99 -6.88
CA THR A 586 18.67 7.29 -7.22
C THR A 586 19.21 7.31 -8.64
N HIS A 587 19.78 6.20 -9.11
CA HIS A 587 20.26 6.07 -10.49
C HIS A 587 19.12 6.16 -11.50
N MET A 588 18.00 5.48 -11.24
CA MET A 588 16.84 5.45 -12.13
C MET A 588 16.37 6.85 -12.54
N MET A 589 16.36 7.81 -11.61
CA MET A 589 15.90 9.18 -11.89
C MET A 589 16.83 9.94 -12.83
N LEU A 590 18.11 9.56 -12.92
CA LEU A 590 19.11 10.26 -13.75
C LEU A 590 19.29 9.62 -15.14
N GLU A 591 18.62 8.50 -15.42
CA GLU A 591 18.67 7.82 -16.71
C GLU A 591 17.90 8.59 -17.78
N LYS A 592 18.38 8.49 -19.03
CA LYS A 592 17.66 9.03 -20.18
C LYS A 592 16.27 8.39 -20.28
N GLY A 593 15.25 9.23 -20.39
CA GLY A 593 13.86 8.81 -20.47
C GLY A 593 13.10 8.87 -19.13
N SER A 594 13.80 9.13 -18.01
CA SER A 594 13.12 9.42 -16.75
C SER A 594 12.31 10.73 -16.82
N THR A 595 11.28 10.86 -16.00
CA THR A 595 10.42 12.06 -16.01
C THR A 595 11.21 13.33 -15.75
N ILE A 596 12.07 13.33 -14.72
CA ILE A 596 12.89 14.50 -14.40
C ILE A 596 13.92 14.81 -15.48
N TYR A 597 14.56 13.80 -16.07
CA TYR A 597 15.49 14.00 -17.18
C TYR A 597 14.79 14.67 -18.35
N ASN A 598 13.61 14.15 -18.74
CA ASN A 598 12.84 14.69 -19.86
C ASN A 598 12.39 16.13 -19.58
N ASN A 599 11.90 16.41 -18.38
CA ASN A 599 11.48 17.77 -18.01
C ASN A 599 12.66 18.77 -18.09
N VAL A 600 13.87 18.36 -17.68
CA VAL A 600 15.05 19.23 -17.65
C VAL A 600 15.64 19.44 -19.05
N ILE A 601 15.78 18.39 -19.86
CA ILE A 601 16.41 18.50 -21.18
C ILE A 601 15.58 19.32 -22.19
N GLU A 602 14.29 19.49 -21.92
CA GLU A 602 13.39 20.37 -22.68
C GLU A 602 13.64 21.86 -22.41
N GLN A 603 14.39 22.21 -21.35
CA GLN A 603 14.62 23.60 -20.97
C GLN A 603 15.75 24.24 -21.77
N LYS A 604 15.57 25.52 -22.11
CA LYS A 604 16.51 26.28 -22.95
C LYS A 604 17.65 26.92 -22.15
N THR A 605 17.44 27.16 -20.87
CA THR A 605 18.40 27.85 -20.00
C THR A 605 18.66 27.03 -18.74
N ILE A 606 19.86 27.20 -18.16
CA ILE A 606 20.22 26.55 -16.88
C ILE A 606 19.23 26.96 -15.79
N LYS A 607 18.87 28.25 -15.75
CA LYS A 607 17.89 28.78 -14.78
C LYS A 607 16.55 28.06 -14.88
N ASP A 608 16.00 27.92 -16.08
CA ASP A 608 14.72 27.21 -16.28
C ASP A 608 14.86 25.71 -15.92
N GLY A 609 16.01 25.11 -16.20
CA GLY A 609 16.34 23.75 -15.78
C GLY A 609 16.32 23.59 -14.25
N VAL A 610 16.93 24.53 -13.52
CA VAL A 610 16.90 24.56 -12.04
C VAL A 610 15.47 24.72 -11.53
N ASP A 611 14.70 25.67 -12.08
CA ASP A 611 13.31 25.88 -11.70
C ASP A 611 12.48 24.60 -11.89
N VAL A 612 12.68 23.89 -13.00
CA VAL A 612 12.01 22.61 -13.28
C VAL A 612 12.42 21.53 -12.29
N ILE A 613 13.69 21.44 -11.90
CA ILE A 613 14.15 20.46 -10.91
C ILE A 613 13.42 20.68 -9.57
N PHE A 614 13.44 21.91 -9.05
CA PHE A 614 12.78 22.24 -7.78
C PHE A 614 11.26 22.01 -7.85
N MET A 615 10.63 22.41 -8.94
CA MET A 615 9.19 22.21 -9.15
C MET A 615 8.80 20.73 -9.35
N THR A 616 9.73 19.88 -9.79
CA THR A 616 9.53 18.43 -9.93
C THR A 616 9.70 17.71 -8.59
N ILE A 617 10.67 18.10 -7.77
CA ILE A 617 11.05 17.37 -6.54
C ILE A 617 10.36 17.93 -5.30
N LEU A 618 10.38 19.26 -5.13
CA LEU A 618 9.87 19.97 -3.95
C LEU A 618 8.53 20.69 -4.20
N ASN A 619 8.08 20.75 -5.46
CA ASN A 619 6.82 21.37 -5.89
C ASN A 619 6.70 22.87 -5.56
N ARG A 620 7.84 23.55 -5.47
CA ARG A 620 7.98 25.00 -5.36
C ARG A 620 9.13 25.49 -6.23
N ARG A 621 9.23 26.81 -6.43
CA ARG A 621 10.42 27.42 -7.03
C ARG A 621 11.56 27.49 -6.02
N PRO A 622 12.83 27.47 -6.48
CA PRO A 622 13.96 27.77 -5.61
C PRO A 622 13.87 29.22 -5.13
N ASP A 623 14.37 29.50 -3.94
CA ASP A 623 14.67 30.87 -3.55
C ASP A 623 15.93 31.40 -4.29
N ALA A 624 16.29 32.66 -4.02
CA ALA A 624 17.39 33.32 -4.70
C ALA A 624 18.75 32.67 -4.42
N ASP A 625 18.97 32.19 -3.19
CA ASP A 625 20.24 31.58 -2.78
C ASP A 625 20.33 30.14 -3.31
N GLU A 626 19.25 29.37 -3.18
CA GLU A 626 19.12 28.03 -3.75
C GLU A 626 19.35 28.05 -5.28
N GLN A 627 18.73 29.01 -5.99
CA GLN A 627 18.89 29.14 -7.44
C GLN A 627 20.35 29.47 -7.81
N LYS A 628 20.98 30.39 -7.07
CA LYS A 628 22.38 30.77 -7.29
C LYS A 628 23.33 29.58 -7.08
N ILE A 629 23.16 28.83 -6.00
CA ILE A 629 23.99 27.66 -5.68
C ILE A 629 23.81 26.59 -6.76
N ALA A 630 22.56 26.27 -7.14
CA ALA A 630 22.28 25.25 -8.14
C ALA A 630 22.82 25.61 -9.53
N ILE A 631 22.69 26.87 -9.96
CA ILE A 631 23.26 27.35 -11.23
C ILE A 631 24.79 27.23 -11.20
N SER A 632 25.44 27.69 -10.13
CA SER A 632 26.90 27.61 -9.99
C SER A 632 27.41 26.16 -10.08
N GLU A 633 26.69 25.22 -9.46
CA GLU A 633 27.01 23.79 -9.50
C GLU A 633 26.91 23.22 -10.93
N ILE A 634 25.87 23.60 -11.66
CA ILE A 634 25.65 23.16 -13.04
C ILE A 634 26.66 23.80 -14.01
N GLU A 635 27.00 25.07 -13.84
CA GLU A 635 28.02 25.74 -14.66
C GLU A 635 29.39 25.13 -14.46
N THR A 636 29.72 24.74 -13.22
CA THR A 636 31.01 24.14 -12.88
C THR A 636 31.13 22.70 -13.38
N ASN A 637 30.07 21.90 -13.19
CA ASN A 637 30.13 20.44 -13.40
C ASN A 637 29.35 19.96 -14.65
N GLY A 638 28.76 20.87 -15.42
CA GLY A 638 28.00 20.57 -16.63
C GLY A 638 26.83 19.61 -16.37
N PRO A 639 26.62 18.58 -17.22
CA PRO A 639 25.55 17.59 -17.01
C PRO A 639 25.58 16.88 -15.66
N ALA A 640 26.77 16.67 -15.07
CA ALA A 640 26.89 16.06 -13.76
C ALA A 640 26.34 16.97 -12.64
N GLY A 641 26.44 18.29 -12.80
CA GLY A 641 25.90 19.26 -11.85
C GLY A 641 24.38 19.16 -11.71
N TYR A 642 23.64 18.88 -12.80
CA TYR A 642 22.20 18.60 -12.71
C TYR A 642 21.91 17.38 -11.83
N GLY A 643 22.69 16.31 -12.00
CA GLY A 643 22.60 15.12 -11.16
C GLY A 643 22.88 15.42 -9.69
N ASN A 644 23.87 16.25 -9.40
CA ASN A 644 24.23 16.65 -8.03
C ASN A 644 23.11 17.46 -7.36
N VAL A 645 22.48 18.40 -8.08
CA VAL A 645 21.34 19.17 -7.57
C VAL A 645 20.15 18.25 -7.30
N ILE A 646 19.78 17.38 -8.26
CA ILE A 646 18.68 16.42 -8.10
C ILE A 646 18.91 15.52 -6.89
N TRP A 647 20.12 14.94 -6.78
CA TRP A 647 20.49 14.07 -5.67
C TRP A 647 20.44 14.81 -4.33
N SER A 648 20.88 16.06 -4.28
CA SER A 648 20.84 16.87 -3.05
C SER A 648 19.40 17.08 -2.59
N LEU A 649 18.50 17.46 -3.50
CA LEU A 649 17.11 17.78 -3.16
C LEU A 649 16.32 16.58 -2.64
N VAL A 650 16.45 15.39 -3.26
CA VAL A 650 15.73 14.19 -2.79
C VAL A 650 16.23 13.66 -1.44
N ASN A 651 17.37 14.13 -0.95
CA ASN A 651 17.91 13.78 0.37
C ASN A 651 17.63 14.87 1.42
N THR A 652 16.96 15.97 1.07
CA THR A 652 16.60 17.01 2.03
C THR A 652 15.49 16.54 2.98
N ARG A 653 15.44 17.17 4.16
CA ARG A 653 14.30 17.03 5.07
C ARG A 653 13.01 17.54 4.44
N GLU A 654 13.09 18.59 3.63
CA GLU A 654 11.92 19.11 2.92
C GLU A 654 11.31 18.08 1.97
N PHE A 655 12.14 17.29 1.29
CA PHE A 655 11.64 16.20 0.46
C PHE A 655 11.00 15.09 1.31
N LEU A 656 11.69 14.64 2.36
CA LEU A 656 11.29 13.48 3.15
C LEU A 656 10.15 13.72 4.14
N PHE A 657 9.78 14.98 4.40
CA PHE A 657 8.73 15.32 5.36
C PHE A 657 7.52 15.97 4.70
N ILE A 658 6.35 15.66 5.25
CA ILE A 658 5.05 16.20 4.91
C ILE A 658 4.82 17.41 5.83
N GLN A 659 5.13 18.60 5.28
CA GLN A 659 5.00 19.88 5.97
C GLN A 659 3.61 20.43 5.98
#